data_AF-A0A842V3H0-F1
#
_entry.id   AF-A0A842V3H0-F1
#
_cell.length_a   1.000
_cell.length_b   1.000
_cell.length_c   1.000
_cell.angle_alpha   90.00
_cell.angle_beta   90.00
_cell.angle_gamma   90.00
#
_symmetry.space_group_name_H-M   'P 1'
#
loop_
_entity.id
_entity.type
_entity.pdbx_description
1 polymer ?
#
loop_
_entity_poly.entity_id
_entity_poly.type
_entity_poly.pdbx_seq_one_letter_code
_entity_poly.pdbx_strand_id
1 'polypeptide(L)'
;MKRLLVLLMVLSPAIAYSDADSLRISFGGYNTINIQHLSERAELLEINQSIYWYPVGEQVVSESLDNLVVSDEHLLFHKTGDFESASWDFNFTIDSDRFISRVDDNPSFPYPVSNLPSSVAEYLVFSGKIESTPELQARADMIVTGVSDYLTAVLRIAEWVHDYLDYSLVEPYASSVIKSSRVLSDARGVCDEYTVLFMSLARSVGIPCRYVTGYAYGNALGLSDFGPHAWVEVYVPGHGWIGMDPTYGQFGWYDASHVSLVKAPNTSHNFILTTTKGYYLDEAEIINDLASFMTASFGQESSGFVIKSVINETTELSASVSFSKNPVAEGEYVLLNISVTNPNDYSIPLSYNVISTAQMGYVNFSGSGALLLEPRATTSSYVILESPVIGSHVSHPISVYVPLAGEFSTALEVNPDLTPSTSLDSLSLLASEDLEPFEDLELTNISLSPNLTYGGLVNLSFNLRNNGNVALQDLLVSATSSLVNDTSLVINRLGINEEVGVNLPLNVSLVGEGYVNVIISAGNQSVSSQVFLESVVEPGLDMSYDGDLGFTTDPSFFIEVTNPRLINIPEFNLTIITPRQNTSKAFSLGDNRVNRINTGFPESWLEVGDNVVMFKADYTDSHGTLFSNELTVNLKREGGWLEVIVDFISGFFQSILNLFK
;
A
#
# COMPACT_ATOMS: atom_id res chain seq x y z
N MET A 1 0.10 21.31 -3.01
CA MET A 1 -0.03 22.55 -2.19
C MET A 1 -1.50 22.95 -2.26
N LYS A 2 -2.27 23.17 -1.19
CA LYS A 2 -2.00 23.36 0.24
C LYS A 2 -2.97 22.47 1.05
N ARG A 3 -2.48 21.90 2.15
CA ARG A 3 -3.25 21.26 3.21
C ARG A 3 -4.20 22.29 3.83
N LEU A 4 -5.47 21.93 4.03
CA LEU A 4 -6.35 22.63 4.97
C LEU A 4 -7.03 21.56 5.83
N LEU A 5 -6.57 21.43 7.07
CA LEU A 5 -7.03 20.46 8.06
C LEU A 5 -7.47 21.23 9.33
N VAL A 6 -8.71 20.94 9.75
CA VAL A 6 -9.31 20.94 11.11
C VAL A 6 -9.59 22.24 11.85
N LEU A 7 -10.86 22.39 12.25
CA LEU A 7 -11.18 22.59 13.67
C LEU A 7 -12.40 21.74 14.11
N LEU A 8 -12.20 21.07 15.25
CA LEU A 8 -13.08 20.12 15.96
C LEU A 8 -14.41 20.72 16.45
N MET A 9 -15.43 19.86 16.59
CA MET A 9 -16.23 19.79 17.83
C MET A 9 -17.07 18.50 17.94
N VAL A 10 -16.99 17.89 19.13
CA VAL A 10 -17.69 16.68 19.59
C VAL A 10 -19.20 16.89 19.58
N LEU A 11 -19.94 16.06 18.82
CA LEU A 11 -21.39 15.95 18.91
C LEU A 11 -21.79 14.68 19.67
N SER A 12 -22.89 14.79 20.42
CA SER A 12 -23.34 13.82 21.43
C SER A 12 -23.52 12.39 20.88
N PRO A 13 -23.06 11.33 21.59
CA PRO A 13 -23.00 9.94 21.11
C PRO A 13 -24.34 9.16 21.19
N ALA A 14 -25.48 9.84 21.26
CA ALA A 14 -26.75 9.18 21.59
C ALA A 14 -27.48 8.53 20.39
N ILE A 15 -27.09 8.86 19.15
CA ILE A 15 -27.66 8.32 17.91
C ILE A 15 -26.47 8.12 16.95
N ALA A 16 -26.27 6.91 16.42
CA ALA A 16 -25.33 6.72 15.31
C ALA A 16 -25.92 7.42 14.09
N TYR A 17 -25.31 8.53 13.65
CA TYR A 17 -25.83 9.34 12.54
C TYR A 17 -25.95 8.56 11.22
N SER A 18 -25.23 7.43 11.11
CA SER A 18 -25.35 6.47 10.01
C SER A 18 -26.70 5.73 9.98
N ASP A 19 -27.39 5.61 11.12
CA ASP A 19 -28.69 4.96 11.21
C ASP A 19 -29.85 5.89 10.84
N ALA A 20 -29.58 7.19 10.61
CA ALA A 20 -30.59 8.16 10.18
C ALA A 20 -31.06 7.91 8.74
N ASP A 21 -32.37 8.02 8.48
CA ASP A 21 -32.91 8.02 7.11
C ASP A 21 -32.83 9.40 6.46
N SER A 22 -32.82 10.47 7.25
CA SER A 22 -32.49 11.80 6.75
C SER A 22 -31.80 12.66 7.79
N LEU A 23 -30.94 13.56 7.30
CA LEU A 23 -30.17 14.52 8.06
C LEU A 23 -30.36 15.92 7.45
N ARG A 24 -30.85 16.85 8.26
CA ARG A 24 -30.77 18.27 7.96
C ARG A 24 -29.52 18.86 8.59
N ILE A 25 -28.61 19.32 7.75
CA ILE A 25 -27.28 19.82 8.10
C ILE A 25 -27.25 21.32 7.83
N SER A 26 -26.98 22.14 8.84
CA SER A 26 -26.69 23.56 8.62
C SER A 26 -25.20 23.83 8.77
N PHE A 27 -24.62 24.52 7.79
CA PHE A 27 -23.25 24.98 7.75
C PHE A 27 -23.20 26.51 7.69
N GLY A 28 -22.29 27.08 8.45
CA GLY A 28 -22.01 28.51 8.45
C GLY A 28 -20.52 28.74 8.53
N GLY A 29 -20.07 29.86 7.98
CA GLY A 29 -18.67 30.23 8.09
C GLY A 29 -18.40 31.58 7.48
N TYR A 30 -17.17 32.01 7.67
CA TYR A 30 -16.68 33.22 7.03
C TYR A 30 -15.35 32.93 6.36
N ASN A 31 -15.16 33.55 5.21
CA ASN A 31 -13.90 33.53 4.49
C ASN A 31 -13.33 34.94 4.46
N THR A 32 -12.02 35.05 4.65
CA THR A 32 -11.30 36.28 4.37
C THR A 32 -10.14 35.98 3.44
N ILE A 33 -10.10 36.72 2.33
CA ILE A 33 -8.95 36.82 1.44
C ILE A 33 -8.22 38.11 1.78
N ASN A 34 -7.00 37.98 2.27
CA ASN A 34 -6.09 39.12 2.40
C ASN A 34 -5.16 39.16 1.20
N ILE A 35 -5.04 40.32 0.57
CA ILE A 35 -4.17 40.52 -0.58
C ILE A 35 -2.95 41.29 -0.13
N GLN A 36 -1.78 40.67 -0.28
CA GLN A 36 -0.52 41.37 -0.08
C GLN A 36 0.00 41.89 -1.41
N HIS A 37 0.02 43.22 -1.57
CA HIS A 37 0.67 43.87 -2.70
C HIS A 37 2.19 43.73 -2.56
N LEU A 38 2.83 43.06 -3.51
CA LEU A 38 4.30 42.94 -3.58
C LEU A 38 4.94 44.09 -4.38
N SER A 39 4.12 44.98 -4.95
CA SER A 39 4.52 46.16 -5.73
C SER A 39 3.45 47.25 -5.61
N GLU A 40 3.86 48.51 -5.49
CA GLU A 40 2.97 49.69 -5.44
C GLU A 40 2.22 49.95 -6.77
N ARG A 41 2.58 49.25 -7.85
CA ARG A 41 1.97 49.40 -9.19
C ARG A 41 1.03 48.24 -9.56
N ALA A 42 0.87 47.25 -8.67
CA ALA A 42 0.01 46.11 -8.91
C ALA A 42 -1.42 46.44 -8.47
N GLU A 43 -2.34 46.49 -9.44
CA GLU A 43 -3.78 46.65 -9.20
C GLU A 43 -4.52 45.33 -9.47
N LEU A 44 -5.24 44.83 -8.45
CA LEU A 44 -6.22 43.76 -8.63
C LEU A 44 -7.56 44.39 -8.99
N LEU A 45 -8.17 43.94 -10.09
CA LEU A 45 -9.40 44.52 -10.61
C LEU A 45 -10.62 43.69 -10.23
N GLU A 46 -10.43 42.37 -10.16
CA GLU A 46 -11.51 41.41 -10.05
C GLU A 46 -11.03 40.14 -9.35
N ILE A 47 -11.83 39.65 -8.42
CA ILE A 47 -11.73 38.31 -7.85
C ILE A 47 -13.05 37.58 -8.03
N ASN A 48 -12.97 36.38 -8.59
CA ASN A 48 -14.07 35.43 -8.64
C ASN A 48 -13.69 34.22 -7.81
N GLN A 49 -14.55 33.83 -6.88
CA GLN A 49 -14.44 32.54 -6.22
C GLN A 49 -15.73 31.77 -6.42
N SER A 50 -15.61 30.58 -7.02
CA SER A 50 -16.72 29.63 -7.17
C SER A 50 -16.55 28.51 -6.16
N ILE A 51 -17.59 28.25 -5.38
CA ILE A 51 -17.73 27.08 -4.50
C ILE A 51 -18.77 26.19 -5.14
N TYR A 52 -18.34 25.05 -5.67
CA TYR A 52 -19.24 24.11 -6.38
C TYR A 52 -19.88 23.16 -5.37
N TRP A 53 -21.20 23.02 -5.36
CA TRP A 53 -21.86 21.90 -4.68
C TRP A 53 -22.70 21.16 -5.72
N TYR A 54 -22.84 19.86 -5.52
CA TYR A 54 -23.55 19.02 -6.47
C TYR A 54 -24.82 18.50 -5.83
N PRO A 55 -26.01 18.95 -6.28
CA PRO A 55 -27.22 18.19 -6.01
C PRO A 55 -28.12 18.20 -7.24
N VAL A 56 -28.24 17.03 -7.86
CA VAL A 56 -29.53 16.68 -8.45
C VAL A 56 -30.30 15.99 -7.33
N GLY A 57 -30.99 16.76 -6.46
CA GLY A 57 -31.87 16.21 -5.42
C GLY A 57 -31.91 16.92 -4.07
N GLU A 58 -30.80 17.54 -3.62
CA GLU A 58 -30.71 18.19 -2.31
C GLU A 58 -30.98 19.70 -2.44
N GLN A 59 -31.92 20.24 -1.65
CA GLN A 59 -32.25 21.67 -1.70
C GLN A 59 -31.26 22.48 -0.86
N VAL A 60 -30.51 23.37 -1.50
CA VAL A 60 -29.74 24.41 -0.82
C VAL A 60 -30.65 25.60 -0.54
N VAL A 61 -30.92 25.86 0.75
CA VAL A 61 -31.59 27.08 1.19
C VAL A 61 -30.54 28.08 1.67
N SER A 62 -30.24 29.10 0.85
CA SER A 62 -29.34 30.20 1.21
C SER A 62 -30.11 31.46 1.65
N GLU A 63 -29.59 32.19 2.64
CA GLU A 63 -30.01 33.57 2.93
C GLU A 63 -29.04 34.58 2.26
N SER A 64 -29.60 35.67 1.71
CA SER A 64 -28.89 36.61 0.81
C SER A 64 -27.77 37.41 1.48
N LEU A 65 -26.66 37.58 0.78
CA LEU A 65 -25.57 38.51 1.11
C LEU A 65 -25.19 39.37 -0.12
N ASP A 66 -24.71 40.58 0.13
CA ASP A 66 -24.21 41.47 -0.93
C ASP A 66 -23.01 40.84 -1.66
N ASN A 67 -23.02 40.85 -3.00
CA ASN A 67 -21.99 40.31 -3.91
C ASN A 67 -21.92 38.78 -4.05
N LEU A 68 -22.96 38.07 -3.60
CA LEU A 68 -23.08 36.63 -3.73
C LEU A 68 -24.09 36.28 -4.83
N VAL A 69 -23.65 35.61 -5.89
CA VAL A 69 -24.53 35.02 -6.90
C VAL A 69 -24.72 33.55 -6.56
N VAL A 70 -25.95 33.16 -6.24
CA VAL A 70 -26.33 31.77 -5.97
C VAL A 70 -26.86 31.16 -7.25
N SER A 71 -26.31 30.01 -7.64
CA SER A 71 -26.87 29.16 -8.70
C SER A 71 -27.20 27.78 -8.14
N ASP A 72 -27.85 26.94 -8.94
CA ASP A 72 -28.17 25.57 -8.54
C ASP A 72 -26.90 24.70 -8.33
N GLU A 73 -25.77 25.05 -8.94
CA GLU A 73 -24.54 24.22 -8.97
C GLU A 73 -23.33 24.84 -8.22
N HIS A 74 -23.38 26.14 -7.91
CA HIS A 74 -22.27 26.83 -7.22
C HIS A 74 -22.66 28.19 -6.62
N LEU A 75 -21.93 28.59 -5.56
CA LEU A 75 -21.88 29.96 -5.03
C LEU A 75 -20.76 30.67 -5.76
N LEU A 76 -21.08 31.77 -6.46
CA LEU A 76 -20.08 32.67 -7.02
C LEU A 76 -19.99 33.92 -6.15
N PHE A 77 -18.82 34.10 -5.54
CA PHE A 77 -18.41 35.38 -4.97
C PHE A 77 -17.72 36.18 -6.08
N HIS A 78 -18.25 37.37 -6.37
CA HIS A 78 -17.69 38.29 -7.35
C HIS A 78 -17.45 39.65 -6.70
N LYS A 79 -16.20 40.08 -6.64
CA LYS A 79 -15.85 41.43 -6.14
C LYS A 79 -14.93 42.14 -7.12
N THR A 80 -15.28 43.39 -7.41
CA THR A 80 -14.55 44.29 -8.31
C THR A 80 -14.11 45.57 -7.61
N GLY A 81 -12.99 46.14 -8.02
CA GLY A 81 -12.43 47.37 -7.46
C GLY A 81 -11.12 47.13 -6.71
N ASP A 82 -10.52 48.19 -6.17
CA ASP A 82 -9.27 48.11 -5.39
C ASP A 82 -9.59 47.76 -3.92
N PHE A 83 -9.03 46.68 -3.41
CA PHE A 83 -9.27 46.21 -2.04
C PHE A 83 -8.07 45.45 -1.46
N GLU A 84 -7.69 45.80 -0.23
CA GLU A 84 -6.62 45.12 0.52
C GLU A 84 -7.10 43.78 1.13
N SER A 85 -8.42 43.66 1.34
CA SER A 85 -9.05 42.42 1.79
C SER A 85 -10.49 42.28 1.30
N ALA A 86 -10.95 41.05 1.22
CA ALA A 86 -12.34 40.70 0.96
C ALA A 86 -12.78 39.64 1.96
N SER A 87 -13.83 39.95 2.72
CA SER A 87 -14.45 39.00 3.64
C SER A 87 -15.91 38.79 3.25
N TRP A 88 -16.39 37.58 3.39
CA TRP A 88 -17.80 37.26 3.25
C TRP A 88 -18.16 36.12 4.20
N ASP A 89 -19.38 36.18 4.70
CA ASP A 89 -20.00 35.09 5.43
C ASP A 89 -20.75 34.20 4.43
N PHE A 90 -21.09 32.98 4.83
CA PHE A 90 -22.06 32.16 4.14
C PHE A 90 -22.78 31.31 5.17
N ASN A 91 -24.05 31.03 4.92
CA ASN A 91 -24.81 30.03 5.64
C ASN A 91 -25.61 29.22 4.61
N PHE A 92 -25.54 27.90 4.70
CA PHE A 92 -26.36 27.02 3.90
C PHE A 92 -26.92 25.88 4.76
N THR A 93 -28.06 25.36 4.33
CA THR A 93 -28.63 24.12 4.88
C THR A 93 -28.69 23.10 3.76
N ILE A 94 -28.20 21.90 4.04
CA ILE A 94 -28.27 20.72 3.18
C ILE A 94 -29.25 19.76 3.85
N ASP A 95 -30.22 19.30 3.08
CA ASP A 95 -31.05 18.15 3.43
C ASP A 95 -30.49 16.94 2.69
N SER A 96 -29.99 15.97 3.44
CA SER A 96 -29.46 14.72 2.91
C SER A 96 -30.37 13.59 3.37
N ASP A 97 -30.84 12.80 2.41
CA ASP A 97 -31.59 11.59 2.68
C ASP A 97 -30.68 10.38 2.45
N ARG A 98 -30.91 9.30 3.20
CA ARG A 98 -30.30 8.01 2.96
C ARG A 98 -30.59 7.60 1.51
N PHE A 99 -29.52 7.28 0.78
CA PHE A 99 -29.65 6.84 -0.58
C PHE A 99 -29.61 5.31 -0.63
N ILE A 100 -30.71 4.71 -1.06
CA ILE A 100 -30.78 3.29 -1.42
C ILE A 100 -31.01 3.22 -2.91
N SER A 101 -30.09 2.58 -3.61
CA SER A 101 -30.21 2.42 -5.05
C SER A 101 -31.38 1.48 -5.36
N ARG A 102 -32.44 2.03 -5.96
CA ARG A 102 -33.57 1.25 -6.45
C ARG A 102 -33.25 0.73 -7.83
N VAL A 103 -33.07 -0.58 -7.93
CA VAL A 103 -32.85 -1.26 -9.20
C VAL A 103 -34.17 -1.88 -9.62
N ASP A 104 -35.00 -1.08 -10.29
CA ASP A 104 -36.35 -1.47 -10.73
C ASP A 104 -36.31 -2.59 -11.81
N ASP A 105 -37.29 -3.48 -11.79
CA ASP A 105 -37.40 -4.63 -12.69
C ASP A 105 -36.28 -5.68 -12.54
N ASN A 106 -36.57 -6.90 -12.97
CA ASN A 106 -35.62 -8.01 -13.06
C ASN A 106 -35.03 -8.08 -14.48
N PRO A 107 -34.03 -7.26 -14.86
CA PRO A 107 -33.11 -7.67 -15.89
C PRO A 107 -31.97 -8.41 -15.18
N SER A 108 -31.68 -9.63 -15.62
CA SER A 108 -30.28 -10.07 -15.54
C SER A 108 -29.45 -8.92 -16.10
N PHE A 109 -28.48 -8.38 -15.38
CA PHE A 109 -27.58 -7.39 -15.94
C PHE A 109 -26.44 -8.16 -16.60
N PRO A 110 -26.55 -8.56 -17.88
CA PRO A 110 -25.53 -9.41 -18.47
C PRO A 110 -24.18 -8.71 -18.37
N TYR A 111 -23.23 -9.45 -17.84
CA TYR A 111 -21.84 -9.05 -17.76
C TYR A 111 -20.99 -9.98 -18.62
N PRO A 112 -20.08 -9.45 -19.47
CA PRO A 112 -19.75 -8.03 -19.65
C PRO A 112 -20.85 -7.23 -20.38
N VAL A 113 -20.96 -5.93 -20.07
CA VAL A 113 -21.97 -5.05 -20.69
C VAL A 113 -21.64 -4.80 -22.15
N SER A 114 -22.59 -5.10 -23.05
CA SER A 114 -22.37 -4.93 -24.48
C SER A 114 -22.68 -3.53 -25.00
N ASN A 115 -23.55 -2.75 -24.32
CA ASN A 115 -24.01 -1.45 -24.78
C ASN A 115 -24.11 -0.44 -23.62
N LEU A 116 -23.14 0.47 -23.52
CA LEU A 116 -23.18 1.61 -22.60
C LEU A 116 -23.56 2.90 -23.34
N PRO A 117 -24.34 3.80 -22.72
CA PRO A 117 -24.62 5.11 -23.31
C PRO A 117 -23.33 5.91 -23.53
N SER A 118 -23.26 6.68 -24.62
CA SER A 118 -22.09 7.53 -24.90
C SER A 118 -21.83 8.57 -23.81
N SER A 119 -22.85 8.96 -23.04
CA SER A 119 -22.73 9.89 -21.92
C SER A 119 -21.87 9.37 -20.77
N VAL A 120 -21.60 8.05 -20.70
CA VAL A 120 -20.76 7.47 -19.64
C VAL A 120 -19.36 7.08 -20.11
N ALA A 121 -19.04 7.31 -21.38
CA ALA A 121 -17.76 6.90 -21.97
C ALA A 121 -16.55 7.56 -21.28
N GLU A 122 -16.68 8.80 -20.80
CA GLU A 122 -15.60 9.48 -20.06
C GLU A 122 -15.26 8.80 -18.73
N TYR A 123 -16.24 8.12 -18.12
CA TYR A 123 -16.09 7.43 -16.84
C TYR A 123 -15.48 6.03 -16.96
N LEU A 124 -15.07 5.64 -18.18
CA LEU A 124 -14.23 4.48 -18.45
C LEU A 124 -12.76 4.87 -18.68
N VAL A 125 -12.45 6.17 -18.81
CA VAL A 125 -11.11 6.62 -19.18
C VAL A 125 -10.19 6.60 -17.97
N PHE A 126 -9.08 5.87 -18.06
CA PHE A 126 -8.00 5.91 -17.07
C PHE A 126 -7.28 7.26 -17.11
N SER A 127 -7.15 7.92 -15.97
CA SER A 127 -6.49 9.22 -15.87
C SER A 127 -6.03 9.54 -14.44
N GLY A 128 -4.95 10.33 -14.34
CA GLY A 128 -4.42 10.79 -13.06
C GLY A 128 -3.90 9.64 -12.19
N LYS A 129 -4.62 9.34 -11.11
CA LYS A 129 -4.29 8.28 -10.13
C LYS A 129 -4.99 6.95 -10.42
N ILE A 130 -5.94 6.97 -11.36
CA ILE A 130 -6.69 5.81 -11.83
C ILE A 130 -5.95 5.27 -13.06
N GLU A 131 -5.26 4.14 -12.91
CA GLU A 131 -4.30 3.63 -13.90
C GLU A 131 -4.79 2.34 -14.53
N SER A 132 -4.36 2.09 -15.77
CA SER A 132 -4.49 0.80 -16.44
C SER A 132 -3.09 0.19 -16.50
N THR A 133 -2.86 -0.83 -15.70
CA THR A 133 -1.62 -1.64 -15.74
C THR A 133 -1.98 -3.11 -15.90
N PRO A 134 -1.07 -3.96 -16.42
CA PRO A 134 -1.31 -5.39 -16.54
C PRO A 134 -1.69 -6.06 -15.21
N GLU A 135 -1.11 -5.60 -14.11
CA GLU A 135 -1.36 -6.12 -12.77
C GLU A 135 -2.78 -5.79 -12.28
N LEU A 136 -3.23 -4.56 -12.52
CA LEU A 136 -4.60 -4.13 -12.20
C LEU A 136 -5.63 -4.86 -13.06
N GLN A 137 -5.34 -5.04 -14.36
CA GLN A 137 -6.20 -5.82 -15.26
C GLN A 137 -6.32 -7.27 -14.81
N ALA A 138 -5.19 -7.94 -14.58
CA ALA A 138 -5.18 -9.33 -14.14
C ALA A 138 -5.94 -9.52 -12.82
N ARG A 139 -5.77 -8.58 -11.88
CA ARG A 139 -6.51 -8.60 -10.62
C ARG A 139 -8.01 -8.42 -10.83
N ALA A 140 -8.43 -7.48 -11.68
CA ALA A 140 -9.84 -7.26 -11.96
C ALA A 140 -10.49 -8.46 -12.67
N ASP A 141 -9.81 -9.06 -13.65
CA ASP A 141 -10.27 -10.26 -14.35
C ASP A 141 -10.46 -11.43 -13.37
N MET A 142 -9.53 -11.59 -12.44
CA MET A 142 -9.60 -12.61 -11.39
C MET A 142 -10.81 -12.41 -10.47
N ILE A 143 -11.03 -11.18 -9.96
CA ILE A 143 -12.16 -10.86 -9.07
C ILE A 143 -13.51 -11.17 -9.74
N VAL A 144 -13.65 -10.84 -11.03
CA VAL A 144 -14.91 -11.04 -11.78
C VAL A 144 -14.97 -12.37 -12.53
N THR A 145 -14.03 -13.28 -12.30
CA THR A 145 -14.02 -14.59 -12.97
C THR A 145 -15.29 -15.37 -12.63
N GLY A 146 -15.91 -15.94 -13.68
CA GLY A 146 -17.16 -16.71 -13.58
C GLY A 146 -18.41 -15.88 -13.34
N VAL A 147 -18.30 -14.55 -13.23
CA VAL A 147 -19.45 -13.67 -13.01
C VAL A 147 -20.18 -13.41 -14.34
N SER A 148 -21.50 -13.64 -14.35
CA SER A 148 -22.36 -13.30 -15.48
C SER A 148 -23.31 -12.13 -15.20
N ASP A 149 -23.38 -11.67 -13.95
CA ASP A 149 -24.24 -10.55 -13.52
C ASP A 149 -23.41 -9.30 -13.16
N TYR A 150 -23.82 -8.15 -13.67
CA TYR A 150 -23.11 -6.88 -13.53
C TYR A 150 -23.03 -6.40 -12.08
N LEU A 151 -24.13 -6.48 -11.34
CA LEU A 151 -24.16 -6.01 -9.96
C LEU A 151 -23.31 -6.91 -9.07
N THR A 152 -23.30 -8.21 -9.35
CA THR A 152 -22.39 -9.15 -8.70
C THR A 152 -20.92 -8.81 -9.00
N ALA A 153 -20.58 -8.45 -10.24
CA ALA A 153 -19.22 -8.03 -10.59
C ALA A 153 -18.80 -6.77 -9.83
N VAL A 154 -19.68 -5.76 -9.75
CA VAL A 154 -19.46 -4.54 -8.97
C VAL A 154 -19.28 -4.85 -7.49
N LEU A 155 -20.15 -5.67 -6.91
CA LEU A 155 -20.12 -6.04 -5.48
C LEU A 155 -18.83 -6.78 -5.13
N ARG A 156 -18.40 -7.75 -5.96
CA ARG A 156 -17.13 -8.46 -5.74
C ARG A 156 -15.93 -7.52 -5.76
N ILE A 157 -15.93 -6.51 -6.62
CA ILE A 157 -14.85 -5.50 -6.63
C ILE A 157 -14.91 -4.63 -5.37
N ALA A 158 -16.11 -4.23 -4.92
CA ALA A 158 -16.27 -3.40 -3.72
C ALA A 158 -15.80 -4.15 -2.46
N GLU A 159 -16.24 -5.39 -2.29
CA GLU A 159 -15.89 -6.29 -1.20
C GLU A 159 -14.39 -6.61 -1.21
N TRP A 160 -13.84 -6.97 -2.37
CA TRP A 160 -12.41 -7.27 -2.49
C TRP A 160 -11.55 -6.06 -2.11
N VAL A 161 -11.89 -4.84 -2.54
CA VAL A 161 -11.14 -3.63 -2.16
C VAL A 161 -11.27 -3.33 -0.67
N HIS A 162 -12.46 -3.50 -0.10
CA HIS A 162 -12.71 -3.31 1.32
C HIS A 162 -11.84 -4.23 2.18
N ASP A 163 -11.77 -5.51 1.82
CA ASP A 163 -11.04 -6.54 2.55
C ASP A 163 -9.52 -6.51 2.30
N TYR A 164 -9.11 -6.08 1.10
CA TYR A 164 -7.71 -6.10 0.69
C TYR A 164 -6.88 -4.99 1.35
N LEU A 165 -7.50 -3.84 1.62
CA LEU A 165 -6.79 -2.66 2.11
C LEU A 165 -6.88 -2.53 3.63
N ASP A 166 -5.74 -2.25 4.27
CA ASP A 166 -5.73 -1.74 5.64
C ASP A 166 -5.83 -0.21 5.64
N TYR A 167 -6.76 0.32 6.44
CA TYR A 167 -6.90 1.77 6.62
C TYR A 167 -5.68 2.35 7.36
N SER A 168 -4.98 3.30 6.74
CA SER A 168 -3.72 3.84 7.27
C SER A 168 -3.59 5.36 7.12
N LEU A 169 -3.51 6.05 8.25
CA LEU A 169 -3.22 7.50 8.31
C LEU A 169 -1.71 7.84 8.23
N VAL A 170 -0.87 6.86 7.87
CA VAL A 170 0.58 7.07 7.76
C VAL A 170 0.93 7.64 6.39
N GLU A 171 1.94 8.51 6.34
CA GLU A 171 2.52 9.00 5.09
C GLU A 171 2.98 7.81 4.20
N PRO A 172 2.73 7.82 2.87
CA PRO A 172 2.26 8.95 2.06
C PRO A 172 0.73 9.08 1.92
N TYR A 173 -0.06 8.12 2.39
CA TYR A 173 -1.51 8.04 2.11
C TYR A 173 -2.29 9.23 2.68
N ALA A 174 -1.89 9.69 3.87
CA ALA A 174 -2.52 10.85 4.51
C ALA A 174 -2.12 12.22 3.92
N SER A 175 -1.16 12.29 2.97
CA SER A 175 -0.71 13.58 2.41
C SER A 175 -1.07 13.83 0.96
N SER A 176 -1.26 12.77 0.18
CA SER A 176 -1.67 12.89 -1.21
C SER A 176 -2.18 11.57 -1.74
N VAL A 177 -3.20 11.64 -2.60
CA VAL A 177 -3.69 10.47 -3.33
C VAL A 177 -2.56 9.86 -4.13
N ILE A 178 -2.25 8.60 -3.86
CA ILE A 178 -1.24 7.87 -4.62
C ILE A 178 -1.85 7.09 -5.79
N LYS A 179 -0.97 6.50 -6.58
CA LYS A 179 -1.32 5.77 -7.79
C LYS A 179 -1.95 4.42 -7.45
N SER A 180 -3.07 4.07 -8.08
CA SER A 180 -3.77 2.79 -7.86
C SER A 180 -2.89 1.54 -7.97
N SER A 181 -1.91 1.52 -8.89
CA SER A 181 -0.97 0.39 -8.99
C SER A 181 -0.07 0.25 -7.75
N ARG A 182 0.26 1.40 -7.12
CA ARG A 182 1.01 1.45 -5.88
C ARG A 182 0.14 1.05 -4.69
N VAL A 183 -1.13 1.49 -4.66
CA VAL A 183 -2.11 1.04 -3.65
C VAL A 183 -2.26 -0.48 -3.69
N LEU A 184 -2.39 -1.06 -4.89
CA LEU A 184 -2.43 -2.51 -5.07
C LEU A 184 -1.17 -3.20 -4.50
N SER A 185 0.02 -2.60 -4.65
CA SER A 185 1.24 -3.18 -4.10
C SER A 185 1.39 -2.99 -2.58
N ASP A 186 0.90 -1.89 -2.04
CA ASP A 186 1.08 -1.54 -0.63
C ASP A 186 0.01 -2.17 0.27
N ALA A 187 -1.17 -2.50 -0.28
CA ALA A 187 -2.35 -3.00 0.42
C ALA A 187 -2.83 -2.08 1.56
N ARG A 188 -2.62 -0.77 1.42
CA ARG A 188 -2.91 0.25 2.46
C ARG A 188 -3.35 1.57 1.86
N GLY A 189 -4.16 2.32 2.60
CA GLY A 189 -4.51 3.69 2.23
C GLY A 189 -5.62 4.32 3.07
N VAL A 190 -6.09 5.50 2.67
CA VAL A 190 -7.29 6.15 3.22
C VAL A 190 -8.42 6.12 2.20
N CYS A 191 -9.56 6.79 2.47
CA CYS A 191 -10.74 6.79 1.59
C CYS A 191 -10.42 7.10 0.11
N ASP A 192 -9.48 8.00 -0.17
CA ASP A 192 -9.02 8.29 -1.53
C ASP A 192 -8.42 7.03 -2.21
N GLU A 193 -7.55 6.28 -1.52
CA GLU A 193 -6.89 5.07 -2.05
C GLU A 193 -7.86 3.92 -2.30
N TYR A 194 -8.82 3.69 -1.39
CA TYR A 194 -9.91 2.72 -1.59
C TYR A 194 -10.68 3.08 -2.86
N THR A 195 -11.03 4.36 -3.01
CA THR A 195 -11.79 4.87 -4.15
C THR A 195 -11.01 4.69 -5.47
N VAL A 196 -9.75 5.11 -5.55
CA VAL A 196 -8.98 5.03 -6.81
C VAL A 196 -8.61 3.59 -7.19
N LEU A 197 -8.39 2.70 -6.21
CA LEU A 197 -8.16 1.28 -6.47
C LEU A 197 -9.42 0.64 -7.03
N PHE A 198 -10.57 0.84 -6.38
CA PHE A 198 -11.86 0.38 -6.89
C PHE A 198 -12.10 0.86 -8.32
N MET A 199 -11.92 2.16 -8.58
CA MET A 199 -12.17 2.74 -9.90
C MET A 199 -11.26 2.12 -10.98
N SER A 200 -10.00 1.80 -10.63
CA SER A 200 -9.07 1.20 -11.59
C SER A 200 -9.46 -0.24 -11.91
N LEU A 201 -9.87 -1.02 -10.91
CA LEU A 201 -10.34 -2.39 -11.09
C LEU A 201 -11.66 -2.42 -11.88
N ALA A 202 -12.64 -1.59 -11.50
CA ALA A 202 -13.92 -1.48 -12.19
C ALA A 202 -13.76 -1.10 -13.67
N ARG A 203 -12.96 -0.07 -13.98
CA ARG A 203 -12.71 0.35 -15.36
C ARG A 203 -11.95 -0.68 -16.19
N SER A 204 -11.07 -1.46 -15.57
CA SER A 204 -10.33 -2.54 -16.25
C SER A 204 -11.27 -3.60 -16.83
N VAL A 205 -12.46 -3.72 -16.28
CA VAL A 205 -13.45 -4.70 -16.72
C VAL A 205 -14.73 -4.05 -17.29
N GLY A 206 -14.62 -2.78 -17.70
CA GLY A 206 -15.66 -2.09 -18.46
C GLY A 206 -16.82 -1.54 -17.62
N ILE A 207 -16.65 -1.38 -16.31
CA ILE A 207 -17.64 -0.77 -15.41
C ILE A 207 -17.35 0.74 -15.31
N PRO A 208 -18.23 1.63 -15.80
CA PRO A 208 -18.04 3.06 -15.67
C PRO A 208 -18.24 3.50 -14.22
N CYS A 209 -17.32 4.31 -13.72
CA CYS A 209 -17.35 4.77 -12.34
C CYS A 209 -16.87 6.23 -12.24
N ARG A 210 -17.33 6.96 -11.23
CA ARG A 210 -16.93 8.35 -10.98
C ARG A 210 -16.49 8.53 -9.53
N TYR A 211 -15.47 9.36 -9.37
CA TYR A 211 -14.93 9.79 -8.10
C TYR A 211 -15.93 10.73 -7.44
N VAL A 212 -16.32 10.44 -6.21
CA VAL A 212 -17.14 11.33 -5.40
C VAL A 212 -16.35 11.75 -4.19
N THR A 213 -16.32 13.05 -3.92
CA THR A 213 -15.75 13.59 -2.68
C THR A 213 -16.71 14.56 -2.02
N GLY A 214 -16.70 14.56 -0.71
CA GLY A 214 -17.61 15.33 0.11
C GLY A 214 -17.31 15.14 1.59
N TYR A 215 -18.37 15.05 2.39
CA TYR A 215 -18.27 14.77 3.82
C TYR A 215 -19.10 13.53 4.16
N ALA A 216 -18.61 12.75 5.12
CA ALA A 216 -19.35 11.63 5.70
C ALA A 216 -19.07 11.55 7.21
N TYR A 217 -19.99 10.96 7.96
CA TYR A 217 -19.76 10.62 9.35
C TYR A 217 -19.10 9.24 9.43
N GLY A 218 -17.82 9.22 9.76
CA GLY A 218 -17.12 7.97 10.04
C GLY A 218 -17.55 7.46 11.41
N ASN A 219 -18.19 6.29 11.45
CA ASN A 219 -18.49 5.54 12.68
C ASN A 219 -17.66 4.23 12.80
N ALA A 220 -16.72 4.02 11.88
CA ALA A 220 -15.89 2.83 11.77
C ALA A 220 -14.39 3.19 11.74
N LEU A 221 -13.52 2.18 11.93
CA LEU A 221 -12.06 2.31 11.74
C LEU A 221 -11.39 3.37 12.65
N GLY A 222 -11.96 3.62 13.83
CA GLY A 222 -11.46 4.63 14.77
C GLY A 222 -11.80 6.07 14.39
N LEU A 223 -12.60 6.27 13.34
CA LEU A 223 -13.23 7.54 13.02
C LEU A 223 -14.55 7.61 13.81
N SER A 224 -14.77 8.74 14.49
CA SER A 224 -16.00 8.97 15.28
C SER A 224 -16.52 10.39 15.09
N ASP A 225 -16.29 10.98 13.92
CA ASP A 225 -16.57 12.38 13.63
C ASP A 225 -16.96 12.56 12.15
N PHE A 226 -17.64 13.67 11.85
CA PHE A 226 -17.85 14.12 10.48
C PHE A 226 -16.53 14.64 9.90
N GLY A 227 -16.15 14.15 8.72
CA GLY A 227 -14.92 14.55 8.06
C GLY A 227 -15.00 14.52 6.54
N PRO A 228 -14.00 15.10 5.85
CA PRO A 228 -13.84 14.91 4.41
C PRO A 228 -13.76 13.43 4.09
N HIS A 229 -14.48 13.02 3.04
CA HIS A 229 -14.56 11.64 2.62
C HIS A 229 -14.57 11.52 1.09
N ALA A 230 -14.14 10.38 0.61
CA ALA A 230 -14.17 10.01 -0.80
C ALA A 230 -14.74 8.61 -0.97
N TRP A 231 -15.60 8.45 -1.98
CA TRP A 231 -16.20 7.19 -2.36
C TRP A 231 -16.42 7.16 -3.88
N VAL A 232 -17.00 6.08 -4.38
CA VAL A 232 -17.22 5.89 -5.81
C VAL A 232 -18.71 5.73 -6.11
N GLU A 233 -19.13 6.27 -7.25
CA GLU A 233 -20.41 5.89 -7.84
C GLU A 233 -20.16 5.11 -9.12
N VAL A 234 -20.87 4.01 -9.33
CA VAL A 234 -20.83 3.20 -10.54
C VAL A 234 -22.07 3.44 -11.37
N TYR A 235 -21.93 3.43 -12.69
CA TYR A 235 -23.08 3.51 -13.59
C TYR A 235 -23.63 2.11 -13.83
N VAL A 236 -24.92 1.91 -13.53
CA VAL A 236 -25.66 0.70 -13.84
C VAL A 236 -26.57 0.98 -15.05
N PRO A 237 -26.40 0.23 -16.16
CA PRO A 237 -27.22 0.40 -17.36
C PRO A 237 -28.72 0.31 -17.03
N GLY A 238 -29.50 1.29 -17.47
CA GLY A 238 -30.94 1.34 -17.23
C GLY A 238 -31.35 1.96 -15.88
N HIS A 239 -30.42 2.10 -14.93
CA HIS A 239 -30.72 2.61 -13.58
C HIS A 239 -30.06 3.95 -13.26
N GLY A 240 -28.83 4.17 -13.74
CA GLY A 240 -28.06 5.36 -13.43
C GLY A 240 -26.95 5.09 -12.42
N TRP A 241 -26.62 6.09 -11.61
CA TRP A 241 -25.47 6.04 -10.71
C TRP A 241 -25.84 5.43 -9.36
N ILE A 242 -25.06 4.45 -8.93
CA ILE A 242 -25.19 3.74 -7.65
C ILE A 242 -23.94 4.00 -6.82
N GLY A 243 -24.11 4.39 -5.56
CA GLY A 243 -23.00 4.60 -4.63
C GLY A 243 -22.38 3.29 -4.15
N MET A 244 -21.05 3.27 -4.05
CA MET A 244 -20.25 2.22 -3.46
C MET A 244 -19.19 2.90 -2.60
N ASP A 245 -19.11 2.54 -1.32
CA ASP A 245 -18.05 2.98 -0.43
C ASP A 245 -17.28 1.77 0.12
N PRO A 246 -16.16 1.40 -0.55
CA PRO A 246 -15.24 0.37 -0.07
C PRO A 246 -14.60 0.68 1.28
N THR A 247 -14.59 1.95 1.72
CA THR A 247 -13.99 2.33 3.01
C THR A 247 -14.90 1.92 4.17
N TYR A 248 -16.19 2.22 4.08
CA TYR A 248 -17.17 1.94 5.12
C TYR A 248 -17.99 0.66 4.88
N GLY A 249 -17.72 -0.06 3.80
CA GLY A 249 -18.45 -1.27 3.44
C GLY A 249 -19.91 -0.99 3.05
N GLN A 250 -20.22 0.21 2.58
CA GLN A 250 -21.59 0.60 2.18
C GLN A 250 -21.75 0.40 0.67
N PHE A 251 -22.29 -0.75 0.27
CA PHE A 251 -22.34 -1.16 -1.14
C PHE A 251 -23.75 -1.04 -1.70
N GLY A 252 -23.93 -0.10 -2.63
CA GLY A 252 -25.22 0.14 -3.28
C GLY A 252 -26.21 0.96 -2.46
N TRP A 253 -25.82 1.32 -1.24
CA TRP A 253 -26.46 2.28 -0.36
C TRP A 253 -25.37 3.10 0.31
N TYR A 254 -25.72 4.30 0.76
CA TYR A 254 -24.94 5.02 1.76
C TYR A 254 -25.88 5.78 2.68
N ASP A 255 -25.46 5.96 3.92
CA ASP A 255 -26.28 6.64 4.93
C ASP A 255 -26.49 8.14 4.62
N ALA A 256 -27.42 8.77 5.33
CA ALA A 256 -27.71 10.19 5.17
C ALA A 256 -26.52 11.11 5.50
N SER A 257 -25.42 10.59 6.09
CA SER A 257 -24.24 11.39 6.41
C SER A 257 -23.38 11.68 5.18
N HIS A 258 -23.53 10.92 4.10
CA HIS A 258 -22.78 11.08 2.86
C HIS A 258 -23.29 12.28 2.05
N VAL A 259 -22.67 13.44 2.28
CA VAL A 259 -22.98 14.69 1.58
C VAL A 259 -21.99 14.86 0.43
N SER A 260 -22.45 14.66 -0.80
CA SER A 260 -21.60 14.77 -2.00
C SER A 260 -21.35 16.23 -2.36
N LEU A 261 -20.08 16.59 -2.61
CA LEU A 261 -19.71 17.94 -3.02
C LEU A 261 -19.25 18.00 -4.48
N VAL A 262 -18.47 17.00 -4.91
CA VAL A 262 -17.93 16.92 -6.27
C VAL A 262 -18.09 15.50 -6.79
N LYS A 263 -18.55 15.39 -8.04
CA LYS A 263 -18.61 14.13 -8.80
C LYS A 263 -17.80 14.29 -10.08
N ALA A 264 -16.79 13.45 -10.28
CA ALA A 264 -15.79 13.66 -11.32
C ALA A 264 -15.29 12.35 -11.94
N PRO A 265 -14.80 12.36 -13.19
CA PRO A 265 -14.18 11.17 -13.79
C PRO A 265 -12.85 10.78 -13.12
N ASN A 266 -12.22 11.66 -12.33
CA ASN A 266 -10.96 11.40 -11.64
C ASN A 266 -10.77 12.35 -10.45
N THR A 267 -9.63 12.22 -9.79
CA THR A 267 -9.26 12.98 -8.58
C THR A 267 -8.89 14.45 -8.82
N SER A 268 -8.88 14.95 -10.08
CA SER A 268 -8.30 16.28 -10.40
C SER A 268 -9.30 17.44 -10.36
N HIS A 269 -10.36 17.34 -9.56
CA HIS A 269 -11.40 18.37 -9.49
C HIS A 269 -11.36 19.11 -8.16
N ASN A 270 -11.39 20.45 -8.23
CA ASN A 270 -11.33 21.32 -7.05
C ASN A 270 -12.75 21.77 -6.66
N PHE A 271 -13.08 21.67 -5.38
CA PHE A 271 -14.32 22.20 -4.79
C PHE A 271 -14.39 23.74 -4.81
N ILE A 272 -13.22 24.40 -4.79
CA ILE A 272 -13.08 25.86 -4.83
C ILE A 272 -12.23 26.26 -6.02
N LEU A 273 -12.78 27.06 -6.94
CA LEU A 273 -12.05 27.70 -8.03
C LEU A 273 -11.95 29.20 -7.75
N THR A 274 -10.73 29.72 -7.62
CA THR A 274 -10.49 31.17 -7.50
C THR A 274 -9.80 31.67 -8.77
N THR A 275 -10.37 32.66 -9.45
CA THR A 275 -9.73 33.36 -10.56
C THR A 275 -9.56 34.84 -10.22
N THR A 276 -8.42 35.41 -10.57
CA THR A 276 -8.10 36.83 -10.36
C THR A 276 -7.73 37.51 -11.68
N LYS A 277 -8.02 38.81 -11.81
CA LYS A 277 -7.64 39.63 -12.97
C LYS A 277 -7.01 40.95 -12.51
N GLY A 278 -5.90 41.36 -13.13
CA GLY A 278 -5.18 42.60 -12.84
C GLY A 278 -4.38 43.11 -14.05
N TYR A 279 -3.87 44.35 -13.99
CA TYR A 279 -2.99 44.95 -15.00
C TYR A 279 -1.56 45.18 -14.46
N TYR A 280 -0.59 45.21 -15.37
CA TYR A 280 0.78 45.66 -15.12
C TYR A 280 1.20 46.63 -16.23
N LEU A 281 1.89 47.72 -15.87
CA LEU A 281 2.51 48.67 -16.81
C LEU A 281 4.03 48.68 -16.60
N ASP A 282 4.73 47.66 -17.12
CA ASP A 282 6.12 47.81 -17.62
C ASP A 282 6.54 46.55 -18.39
N GLU A 283 7.01 46.74 -19.63
CA GLU A 283 7.25 45.70 -20.64
C GLU A 283 8.60 44.94 -20.48
N ALA A 284 9.37 45.22 -19.43
CA ALA A 284 10.79 44.85 -19.37
C ALA A 284 11.17 43.65 -18.48
N GLU A 285 10.26 43.10 -17.67
CA GLU A 285 10.51 41.89 -16.85
C GLU A 285 9.52 40.77 -17.19
N ILE A 286 9.40 40.47 -18.48
CA ILE A 286 8.75 39.26 -18.94
C ILE A 286 9.86 38.25 -19.19
N ILE A 287 10.13 37.38 -18.21
CA ILE A 287 10.57 35.97 -18.35
C ILE A 287 10.93 35.47 -16.93
N ASN A 288 10.15 34.48 -16.47
CA ASN A 288 10.33 33.66 -15.25
C ASN A 288 9.81 34.24 -13.93
N ASP A 289 8.49 34.23 -13.70
CA ASP A 289 7.83 33.48 -12.61
C ASP A 289 6.33 33.89 -12.53
N LEU A 290 5.40 33.00 -12.87
CA LEU A 290 3.96 33.26 -12.65
C LEU A 290 3.55 33.03 -11.18
N ALA A 291 4.49 32.65 -10.30
CA ALA A 291 4.23 32.27 -8.91
C ALA A 291 4.49 33.37 -7.87
N SER A 292 4.99 34.56 -8.24
CA SER A 292 5.63 35.48 -7.28
C SER A 292 5.04 36.90 -7.14
N PHE A 293 3.83 37.18 -7.63
CA PHE A 293 3.35 38.58 -7.69
C PHE A 293 2.25 38.99 -6.71
N MET A 294 1.47 38.05 -6.16
CA MET A 294 0.56 38.30 -5.01
C MET A 294 0.39 37.03 -4.18
N THR A 295 0.51 37.14 -2.86
CA THR A 295 0.14 36.05 -1.94
C THR A 295 -1.21 36.36 -1.32
N ALA A 296 -2.23 35.60 -1.71
CA ALA A 296 -3.50 35.54 -0.98
C ALA A 296 -3.35 34.59 0.22
N SER A 297 -3.55 35.09 1.43
CA SER A 297 -3.73 34.26 2.61
C SER A 297 -5.22 34.10 2.88
N PHE A 298 -5.66 32.84 2.95
CA PHE A 298 -7.04 32.47 3.25
C PHE A 298 -7.14 32.20 4.75
N GLY A 299 -7.87 33.03 5.46
CA GLY A 299 -8.30 32.75 6.83
C GLY A 299 -9.73 32.23 6.79
N GLN A 300 -9.93 30.98 7.20
CA GLN A 300 -11.25 30.38 7.40
C GLN A 300 -11.40 30.13 8.90
N GLU A 301 -12.41 30.70 9.54
CA GLU A 301 -12.99 30.07 10.74
C GLU A 301 -14.38 29.58 10.36
N SER A 302 -14.57 28.27 10.41
CA SER A 302 -15.87 27.63 10.25
C SER A 302 -16.60 27.63 11.59
N SER A 303 -17.86 28.09 11.62
CA SER A 303 -18.76 27.77 12.71
C SER A 303 -19.29 26.35 12.49
N GLY A 304 -19.27 25.54 13.55
CA GLY A 304 -19.44 24.09 13.49
C GLY A 304 -20.76 23.61 12.87
N PHE A 305 -20.78 22.31 12.55
CA PHE A 305 -21.91 21.57 12.00
C PHE A 305 -23.08 21.51 12.99
N VAL A 306 -24.29 21.88 12.57
CA VAL A 306 -25.50 21.73 13.39
C VAL A 306 -26.50 20.84 12.67
N ILE A 307 -26.72 19.64 13.22
CA ILE A 307 -27.77 18.70 12.78
C ILE A 307 -29.09 19.15 13.42
N LYS A 308 -30.06 19.54 12.60
CA LYS A 308 -31.33 20.12 13.07
C LYS A 308 -32.44 19.09 13.26
N SER A 309 -32.41 17.97 12.53
CA SER A 309 -33.41 16.91 12.63
C SER A 309 -32.89 15.60 12.05
N VAL A 310 -33.26 14.50 12.72
CA VAL A 310 -33.09 13.11 12.27
C VAL A 310 -34.49 12.54 12.07
N ILE A 311 -34.81 12.07 10.87
CA ILE A 311 -36.06 11.34 10.59
C ILE A 311 -35.68 9.89 10.33
N ASN A 312 -36.43 8.95 10.92
CA ASN A 312 -36.26 7.51 10.69
C ASN A 312 -37.55 6.98 10.03
N GLU A 313 -37.45 6.46 8.81
CA GLU A 313 -38.44 5.66 8.12
C GLU A 313 -37.89 4.24 7.94
N THR A 314 -38.50 3.26 8.61
CA THR A 314 -38.03 1.87 8.57
C THR A 314 -38.19 1.29 7.17
N THR A 315 -37.07 0.99 6.52
CA THR A 315 -37.05 0.05 5.40
C THR A 315 -37.38 -1.35 5.93
N GLU A 316 -38.36 -2.03 5.32
CA GLU A 316 -38.92 -3.29 5.82
C GLU A 316 -38.04 -4.53 5.53
N LEU A 317 -36.71 -4.44 5.61
CA LEU A 317 -35.89 -5.66 5.50
C LEU A 317 -36.06 -6.50 6.76
N SER A 318 -36.05 -7.83 6.61
CA SER A 318 -35.95 -8.75 7.74
C SER A 318 -34.79 -9.71 7.54
N ALA A 319 -34.02 -9.98 8.59
CA ALA A 319 -32.95 -10.95 8.53
C ALA A 319 -33.06 -11.98 9.66
N SER A 320 -32.40 -13.12 9.46
CA SER A 320 -32.28 -14.18 10.45
C SER A 320 -30.90 -14.80 10.36
N VAL A 321 -30.39 -15.23 11.52
CA VAL A 321 -29.05 -15.79 11.65
C VAL A 321 -29.15 -17.13 12.37
N SER A 322 -28.53 -18.17 11.83
CA SER A 322 -28.56 -19.52 12.43
C SER A 322 -27.30 -20.31 12.11
N PHE A 323 -26.98 -21.31 12.93
CA PHE A 323 -25.88 -22.23 12.63
C PHE A 323 -26.41 -23.51 11.98
N SER A 324 -25.65 -24.07 11.05
CA SER A 324 -25.90 -25.39 10.48
C SER A 324 -25.85 -26.50 11.55
N LYS A 325 -25.05 -26.30 12.60
CA LYS A 325 -24.91 -27.20 13.74
C LYS A 325 -24.64 -26.41 15.02
N ASN A 326 -25.35 -26.73 16.09
CA ASN A 326 -25.13 -26.17 17.43
C ASN A 326 -25.75 -27.14 18.48
N PRO A 327 -25.00 -27.67 19.47
CA PRO A 327 -23.59 -27.41 19.81
C PRO A 327 -22.59 -28.06 18.85
N VAL A 328 -21.33 -27.61 18.91
CA VAL A 328 -20.18 -28.13 18.14
C VAL A 328 -19.03 -28.58 19.04
N ALA A 329 -18.19 -29.48 18.54
CA ALA A 329 -16.97 -29.90 19.23
C ALA A 329 -15.87 -28.84 19.11
N GLU A 330 -14.81 -28.91 19.93
CA GLU A 330 -13.65 -28.01 19.81
C GLU A 330 -12.86 -28.28 18.53
N GLY A 331 -12.43 -27.21 17.85
CA GLY A 331 -11.73 -27.29 16.56
C GLY A 331 -12.60 -27.80 15.40
N GLU A 332 -13.92 -27.94 15.61
CA GLU A 332 -14.88 -28.25 14.56
C GLU A 332 -15.23 -26.99 13.77
N TYR A 333 -15.40 -27.15 12.45
CA TYR A 333 -15.89 -26.08 11.57
C TYR A 333 -17.41 -26.06 11.54
N VAL A 334 -18.00 -24.87 11.55
CA VAL A 334 -19.46 -24.66 11.51
C VAL A 334 -19.82 -23.57 10.51
N LEU A 335 -21.02 -23.65 9.94
CA LEU A 335 -21.51 -22.69 8.97
C LEU A 335 -22.59 -21.81 9.61
N LEU A 336 -22.34 -20.51 9.63
CA LEU A 336 -23.27 -19.45 10.02
C LEU A 336 -24.06 -19.03 8.78
N ASN A 337 -25.36 -19.31 8.77
CA ASN A 337 -26.29 -18.89 7.74
C ASN A 337 -26.90 -17.54 8.12
N ILE A 338 -26.75 -16.56 7.22
CA ILE A 338 -27.31 -15.21 7.30
C ILE A 338 -28.32 -15.09 6.17
N SER A 339 -29.60 -15.05 6.50
CA SER A 339 -30.70 -15.01 5.52
C SER A 339 -31.44 -13.68 5.62
N VAL A 340 -31.47 -12.91 4.54
CA VAL A 340 -32.08 -11.58 4.48
C VAL A 340 -33.21 -11.58 3.45
N THR A 341 -34.39 -11.13 3.87
CA THR A 341 -35.61 -11.06 3.04
C THR A 341 -35.87 -9.63 2.60
N ASN A 342 -35.96 -9.47 1.28
CA ASN A 342 -36.35 -8.23 0.63
C ASN A 342 -37.85 -8.27 0.29
N PRO A 343 -38.73 -7.51 0.96
CA PRO A 343 -40.15 -7.46 0.60
C PRO A 343 -40.42 -6.59 -0.64
N ASN A 344 -39.43 -5.80 -1.07
CA ASN A 344 -39.59 -4.83 -2.14
C ASN A 344 -39.56 -5.52 -3.52
N ASP A 345 -40.01 -4.80 -4.53
CA ASP A 345 -40.08 -5.24 -5.93
C ASP A 345 -38.86 -4.82 -6.77
N TYR A 346 -37.79 -4.36 -6.12
CA TYR A 346 -36.50 -4.01 -6.72
C TYR A 346 -35.35 -4.71 -6.00
N SER A 347 -34.24 -4.94 -6.71
CA SER A 347 -33.04 -5.57 -6.12
C SER A 347 -32.29 -4.58 -5.22
N ILE A 348 -31.73 -5.09 -4.12
CA ILE A 348 -30.99 -4.28 -3.14
C ILE A 348 -29.60 -4.89 -2.93
N PRO A 349 -28.54 -4.30 -3.51
CA PRO A 349 -27.18 -4.54 -3.04
C PRO A 349 -27.01 -4.06 -1.60
N LEU A 350 -26.44 -4.89 -0.73
CA LEU A 350 -26.08 -4.54 0.64
C LEU A 350 -24.86 -5.31 1.11
N SER A 351 -24.36 -4.95 2.28
CA SER A 351 -23.31 -5.69 3.00
C SER A 351 -23.85 -6.19 4.34
N TYR A 352 -23.13 -7.06 5.02
CA TYR A 352 -23.37 -7.42 6.40
C TYR A 352 -22.04 -7.54 7.14
N ASN A 353 -22.04 -7.34 8.45
CA ASN A 353 -20.86 -7.46 9.30
C ASN A 353 -21.10 -8.54 10.36
N VAL A 354 -20.14 -9.44 10.57
CA VAL A 354 -20.18 -10.45 11.63
C VAL A 354 -19.12 -10.12 12.68
N ILE A 355 -19.59 -9.97 13.92
CA ILE A 355 -18.78 -9.68 15.10
C ILE A 355 -18.84 -10.91 16.00
N SER A 356 -17.69 -11.48 16.33
CA SER A 356 -17.57 -12.62 17.25
C SER A 356 -16.42 -12.43 18.23
N THR A 357 -16.27 -13.38 19.16
CA THR A 357 -15.17 -13.37 20.13
C THR A 357 -13.82 -13.62 19.44
N ALA A 358 -12.76 -12.91 19.84
CA ALA A 358 -11.42 -13.01 19.24
C ALA A 358 -10.76 -14.41 19.23
N GLN A 359 -11.34 -15.38 19.94
CA GLN A 359 -10.87 -16.78 19.95
C GLN A 359 -11.45 -17.61 18.80
N MET A 360 -12.52 -17.15 18.14
CA MET A 360 -13.13 -17.83 17.00
C MET A 360 -12.32 -17.55 15.75
N GLY A 361 -12.04 -18.60 14.96
CA GLY A 361 -11.42 -18.45 13.64
C GLY A 361 -12.47 -18.17 12.58
N TYR A 362 -12.22 -17.22 11.69
CA TYR A 362 -12.96 -17.08 10.43
C TYR A 362 -12.13 -17.72 9.32
N VAL A 363 -12.76 -18.51 8.43
CA VAL A 363 -12.02 -19.24 7.40
C VAL A 363 -12.15 -18.62 6.02
N ASN A 364 -13.36 -18.32 5.57
CA ASN A 364 -13.64 -17.79 4.24
C ASN A 364 -14.08 -16.31 4.28
N PHE A 365 -13.77 -15.60 5.37
CA PHE A 365 -14.47 -14.39 5.74
C PHE A 365 -13.57 -13.45 6.55
N SER A 366 -13.65 -12.14 6.27
CA SER A 366 -12.82 -11.09 6.87
C SER A 366 -13.48 -10.33 8.02
N GLY A 367 -14.80 -10.51 8.22
CA GLY A 367 -15.59 -9.71 9.16
C GLY A 367 -16.80 -9.04 8.51
N SER A 368 -16.78 -8.85 7.20
CA SER A 368 -17.89 -8.30 6.42
C SER A 368 -18.13 -9.13 5.14
N GLY A 369 -19.33 -9.04 4.58
CA GLY A 369 -19.63 -9.69 3.30
C GLY A 369 -20.73 -8.97 2.52
N ALA A 370 -20.79 -9.19 1.20
CA ALA A 370 -21.78 -8.58 0.31
C ALA A 370 -22.97 -9.50 0.00
N LEU A 371 -24.14 -8.92 -0.25
CA LEU A 371 -25.38 -9.59 -0.63
C LEU A 371 -26.10 -8.79 -1.72
N LEU A 372 -26.51 -9.46 -2.80
CA LEU A 372 -27.51 -8.94 -3.72
C LEU A 372 -28.87 -9.52 -3.33
N LEU A 373 -29.75 -8.69 -2.78
CA LEU A 373 -31.10 -9.14 -2.44
C LEU A 373 -31.99 -9.07 -3.67
N GLU A 374 -32.48 -10.22 -4.10
CA GLU A 374 -33.43 -10.31 -5.20
C GLU A 374 -34.81 -9.76 -4.81
N PRO A 375 -35.62 -9.26 -5.75
CA PRO A 375 -36.95 -8.73 -5.48
C PRO A 375 -37.86 -9.83 -4.89
N ARG A 376 -38.54 -9.51 -3.79
CA ARG A 376 -39.51 -10.41 -3.11
C ARG A 376 -38.93 -11.79 -2.77
N ALA A 377 -37.63 -11.84 -2.46
CA ALA A 377 -36.91 -13.07 -2.18
C ALA A 377 -36.15 -13.00 -0.86
N THR A 378 -35.74 -14.18 -0.38
CA THR A 378 -34.78 -14.32 0.70
C THR A 378 -33.46 -14.78 0.11
N THR A 379 -32.42 -13.97 0.28
CA THR A 379 -31.05 -14.32 -0.10
C THR A 379 -30.29 -14.80 1.14
N SER A 380 -29.57 -15.91 1.02
CA SER A 380 -28.73 -16.46 2.09
C SER A 380 -27.25 -16.26 1.76
N SER A 381 -26.47 -15.92 2.78
CA SER A 381 -25.01 -15.96 2.75
C SER A 381 -24.49 -16.86 3.87
N TYR A 382 -23.30 -17.42 3.66
CA TYR A 382 -22.72 -18.45 4.52
C TYR A 382 -21.30 -18.08 4.96
N VAL A 383 -21.08 -18.03 6.27
CA VAL A 383 -19.77 -17.78 6.89
C VAL A 383 -19.29 -19.04 7.59
N ILE A 384 -18.07 -19.48 7.28
CA ILE A 384 -17.44 -20.65 7.91
C ILE A 384 -16.61 -20.18 9.11
N LEU A 385 -16.92 -20.75 10.27
CA LEU A 385 -16.28 -20.45 11.53
C LEU A 385 -15.58 -21.70 12.07
N GLU A 386 -14.39 -21.52 12.62
CA GLU A 386 -13.67 -22.55 13.38
C GLU A 386 -13.92 -22.33 14.88
N SER A 387 -14.46 -23.36 15.53
CA SER A 387 -14.70 -23.33 16.97
C SER A 387 -13.38 -23.36 17.77
N PRO A 388 -13.26 -22.54 18.82
CA PRO A 388 -12.04 -22.47 19.62
C PRO A 388 -11.79 -23.73 20.46
N VAL A 389 -10.53 -23.97 20.79
CA VAL A 389 -10.10 -25.04 21.72
C VAL A 389 -9.86 -24.44 23.11
N ILE A 390 -10.78 -24.66 24.06
CA ILE A 390 -10.80 -23.98 25.37
C ILE A 390 -10.68 -24.97 26.54
N GLY A 391 -11.03 -26.24 26.33
CA GLY A 391 -11.10 -27.29 27.34
C GLY A 391 -12.33 -27.22 28.24
N SER A 392 -13.35 -26.43 27.89
CA SER A 392 -14.57 -26.26 28.71
C SER A 392 -15.79 -25.93 27.85
N HIS A 393 -16.98 -26.30 28.31
CA HIS A 393 -18.23 -25.94 27.63
C HIS A 393 -18.45 -24.42 27.73
N VAL A 394 -18.46 -23.72 26.59
CA VAL A 394 -18.59 -22.26 26.52
C VAL A 394 -19.58 -21.85 25.43
N SER A 395 -20.34 -20.79 25.70
CA SER A 395 -21.22 -20.12 24.75
C SER A 395 -20.53 -18.89 24.17
N HIS A 396 -20.33 -18.87 22.85
CA HIS A 396 -19.70 -17.77 22.13
C HIS A 396 -20.76 -16.89 21.46
N PRO A 397 -20.99 -15.66 21.94
CA PRO A 397 -21.93 -14.75 21.29
C PRO A 397 -21.38 -14.29 19.93
N ILE A 398 -22.27 -14.22 18.94
CA ILE A 398 -22.02 -13.68 17.61
C ILE A 398 -23.13 -12.67 17.30
N SER A 399 -22.74 -11.46 16.94
CA SER A 399 -23.64 -10.43 16.40
C SER A 399 -23.43 -10.30 14.90
N VAL A 400 -24.51 -10.22 14.15
CA VAL A 400 -24.52 -9.90 12.73
C VAL A 400 -25.28 -8.60 12.54
N TYR A 401 -24.61 -7.58 12.02
CA TYR A 401 -25.25 -6.33 11.62
C TYR A 401 -25.53 -6.37 10.13
N VAL A 402 -26.81 -6.24 9.78
CA VAL A 402 -27.27 -6.11 8.40
C VAL A 402 -27.86 -4.70 8.27
N PRO A 403 -27.25 -3.80 7.49
CA PRO A 403 -27.81 -2.49 7.21
C PRO A 403 -29.27 -2.60 6.77
N LEU A 404 -30.10 -1.65 7.22
CA LEU A 404 -31.54 -1.60 6.98
C LEU A 404 -32.37 -2.70 7.67
N ALA A 405 -31.80 -3.86 8.03
CA ALA A 405 -32.50 -4.91 8.77
C ALA A 405 -32.20 -4.88 10.29
N GLY A 406 -31.06 -4.31 10.70
CA GLY A 406 -30.65 -4.15 12.10
C GLY A 406 -29.58 -5.14 12.56
N GLU A 407 -29.41 -5.26 13.88
CA GLU A 407 -28.48 -6.19 14.52
C GLU A 407 -29.19 -7.46 14.99
N PHE A 408 -28.58 -8.61 14.72
CA PHE A 408 -29.08 -9.94 15.06
C PHE A 408 -28.02 -10.72 15.81
N SER A 409 -28.33 -11.16 17.03
CA SER A 409 -27.38 -11.94 17.83
C SER A 409 -27.79 -13.41 17.93
N THR A 410 -26.79 -14.28 17.90
CA THR A 410 -26.88 -15.72 18.16
C THR A 410 -25.71 -16.15 19.05
N ALA A 411 -25.70 -17.41 19.49
CA ALA A 411 -24.57 -17.94 20.27
C ALA A 411 -24.22 -19.36 19.84
N LEU A 412 -22.92 -19.62 19.64
CA LEU A 412 -22.39 -20.94 19.35
C LEU A 412 -21.99 -21.64 20.65
N GLU A 413 -22.58 -22.80 20.92
CA GLU A 413 -22.21 -23.64 22.06
C GLU A 413 -21.07 -24.58 21.65
N VAL A 414 -19.90 -24.42 22.28
CA VAL A 414 -18.73 -25.28 22.07
C VAL A 414 -18.63 -26.24 23.24
N ASN A 415 -18.61 -27.54 22.96
CA ASN A 415 -18.58 -28.59 23.97
C ASN A 415 -17.38 -29.55 23.73
N PRO A 416 -16.39 -29.60 24.66
CA PRO A 416 -15.20 -30.44 24.52
C PRO A 416 -15.49 -31.95 24.59
N ASP A 417 -16.65 -32.35 25.10
CA ASP A 417 -17.04 -33.77 25.17
C ASP A 417 -17.57 -34.30 23.82
N LEU A 418 -17.81 -33.42 22.84
CA LEU A 418 -18.23 -33.80 21.50
C LEU A 418 -17.04 -34.18 20.62
N THR A 419 -17.30 -35.01 19.61
CA THR A 419 -16.31 -35.35 18.58
C THR A 419 -16.57 -34.52 17.32
N PRO A 420 -15.54 -33.89 16.72
CA PRO A 420 -15.71 -33.16 15.46
C PRO A 420 -16.25 -34.07 14.36
N SER A 421 -17.25 -33.57 13.64
CA SER A 421 -17.99 -34.32 12.61
C SER A 421 -18.09 -33.58 11.27
N THR A 422 -17.86 -32.27 11.26
CA THR A 422 -17.79 -31.43 10.06
C THR A 422 -16.35 -31.02 9.77
N SER A 423 -15.92 -31.18 8.52
CA SER A 423 -14.62 -30.70 8.03
C SER A 423 -14.78 -29.42 7.23
N LEU A 424 -13.71 -28.63 7.16
CA LEU A 424 -13.66 -27.44 6.31
C LEU A 424 -14.06 -27.80 4.87
N ASP A 425 -13.42 -28.80 4.27
CA ASP A 425 -13.68 -29.19 2.86
C ASP A 425 -15.16 -29.49 2.58
N SER A 426 -15.88 -30.07 3.54
CA SER A 426 -17.32 -30.37 3.39
C SER A 426 -18.19 -29.12 3.43
N LEU A 427 -17.80 -28.12 4.24
CA LEU A 427 -18.52 -26.86 4.38
C LEU A 427 -18.12 -25.84 3.31
N SER A 428 -16.87 -25.86 2.83
CA SER A 428 -16.39 -25.02 1.73
C SER A 428 -17.24 -25.21 0.49
N LEU A 429 -17.57 -26.47 0.16
CA LEU A 429 -18.44 -26.80 -0.97
C LEU A 429 -19.86 -26.23 -0.83
N LEU A 430 -20.40 -26.19 0.39
CA LEU A 430 -21.73 -25.65 0.68
C LEU A 430 -21.74 -24.12 0.71
N ALA A 431 -20.70 -23.50 1.26
CA ALA A 431 -20.52 -22.04 1.21
C ALA A 431 -20.24 -21.53 -0.21
N SER A 432 -19.77 -22.41 -1.10
CA SER A 432 -19.51 -22.12 -2.52
C SER A 432 -20.65 -22.53 -3.46
N GLU A 433 -21.81 -23.01 -2.98
CA GLU A 433 -22.87 -23.52 -3.88
C GLU A 433 -23.41 -22.48 -4.89
N ASP A 434 -23.13 -21.18 -4.68
CA ASP A 434 -23.45 -20.08 -5.61
C ASP A 434 -22.21 -19.37 -6.22
N LEU A 435 -20.99 -19.85 -5.96
CA LEU A 435 -19.75 -19.24 -6.46
C LEU A 435 -18.97 -20.22 -7.34
N GLU A 436 -18.78 -19.88 -8.61
CA GLU A 436 -17.87 -20.62 -9.50
C GLU A 436 -16.49 -20.77 -8.84
N PRO A 437 -15.88 -21.97 -8.86
CA PRO A 437 -14.57 -22.18 -8.25
C PRO A 437 -13.50 -21.39 -9.00
N PHE A 438 -12.71 -20.60 -8.27
CA PHE A 438 -11.56 -19.89 -8.80
C PHE A 438 -10.35 -20.08 -7.87
N GLU A 439 -9.21 -20.29 -8.51
CA GLU A 439 -7.91 -20.46 -7.86
C GLU A 439 -7.18 -19.11 -7.88
N ASP A 440 -6.71 -18.61 -6.73
CA ASP A 440 -5.84 -17.43 -6.65
C ASP A 440 -4.69 -17.71 -5.68
N LEU A 441 -3.47 -17.72 -6.22
CA LEU A 441 -2.25 -17.98 -5.49
C LEU A 441 -1.41 -16.71 -5.48
N GLU A 442 -1.02 -16.24 -4.30
CA GLU A 442 -0.20 -15.06 -4.12
C GLU A 442 1.16 -15.41 -3.49
N LEU A 443 2.21 -14.73 -3.94
CA LEU A 443 3.58 -14.86 -3.45
C LEU A 443 4.05 -13.52 -2.87
N THR A 444 4.40 -13.49 -1.58
CA THR A 444 4.87 -12.27 -0.89
C THR A 444 6.16 -12.53 -0.08
N ASN A 445 6.78 -11.44 0.41
CA ASN A 445 7.91 -11.49 1.34
C ASN A 445 9.14 -12.31 0.87
N ILE A 446 9.39 -12.34 -0.43
CA ILE A 446 10.55 -13.05 -0.99
C ILE A 446 11.88 -12.41 -0.57
N SER A 447 12.79 -13.21 -0.01
CA SER A 447 14.09 -12.76 0.47
C SER A 447 15.13 -13.89 0.49
N LEU A 448 16.41 -13.53 0.49
CA LEU A 448 17.53 -14.45 0.63
C LEU A 448 18.31 -14.15 1.91
N SER A 449 18.74 -15.21 2.61
CA SER A 449 19.58 -15.10 3.80
C SER A 449 20.68 -16.16 3.81
N PRO A 450 21.98 -15.78 3.78
CA PRO A 450 22.47 -14.43 3.47
C PRO A 450 22.27 -14.09 1.99
N ASN A 451 22.00 -12.82 1.66
CA ASN A 451 21.89 -12.33 0.28
C ASN A 451 23.25 -12.20 -0.43
N LEU A 452 24.35 -12.42 0.29
CA LEU A 452 25.73 -12.46 -0.15
C LEU A 452 26.41 -13.72 0.40
N THR A 453 26.92 -14.60 -0.46
CA THR A 453 27.56 -15.86 -0.03
C THR A 453 28.80 -16.23 -0.86
N TYR A 454 29.75 -16.91 -0.21
CA TYR A 454 30.88 -17.60 -0.85
C TYR A 454 30.57 -19.09 -0.82
N GLY A 455 30.26 -19.68 -1.97
CA GLY A 455 30.02 -21.13 -2.15
C GLY A 455 29.35 -21.83 -0.97
N GLY A 456 28.03 -21.98 -1.00
CA GLY A 456 27.33 -22.61 0.12
C GLY A 456 25.81 -22.58 0.00
N LEU A 457 25.16 -22.88 1.13
CA LEU A 457 23.70 -22.85 1.24
C LEU A 457 23.21 -21.43 1.51
N VAL A 458 22.30 -20.94 0.66
CA VAL A 458 21.50 -19.74 0.91
C VAL A 458 20.07 -20.17 1.14
N ASN A 459 19.40 -19.61 2.14
CA ASN A 459 17.97 -19.86 2.32
C ASN A 459 17.16 -18.81 1.58
N LEU A 460 16.33 -19.28 0.66
CA LEU A 460 15.27 -18.51 0.03
C LEU A 460 14.01 -18.63 0.90
N SER A 461 13.53 -17.50 1.41
CA SER A 461 12.33 -17.41 2.26
C SER A 461 11.26 -16.60 1.57
N PHE A 462 10.01 -17.06 1.59
CA PHE A 462 8.85 -16.35 1.06
C PHE A 462 7.54 -16.89 1.65
N ASN A 463 6.44 -16.16 1.49
CA ASN A 463 5.11 -16.60 1.90
C ASN A 463 4.24 -16.90 0.68
N LEU A 464 3.47 -17.97 0.75
CA LEU A 464 2.42 -18.30 -0.22
C LEU A 464 1.06 -18.17 0.45
N ARG A 465 0.14 -17.45 -0.18
CA ARG A 465 -1.24 -17.30 0.30
C ARG A 465 -2.21 -17.75 -0.79
N ASN A 466 -3.22 -18.54 -0.40
CA ASN A 466 -4.32 -18.88 -1.30
C ASN A 466 -5.50 -17.94 -1.05
N ASN A 467 -5.72 -17.01 -1.95
CA ASN A 467 -6.82 -16.06 -1.93
C ASN A 467 -8.05 -16.57 -2.72
N GLY A 468 -7.93 -17.75 -3.34
CA GLY A 468 -9.01 -18.40 -4.09
C GLY A 468 -10.06 -19.01 -3.17
N ASN A 469 -11.21 -19.38 -3.74
CA ASN A 469 -12.31 -20.01 -2.99
C ASN A 469 -12.24 -21.56 -3.02
N VAL A 470 -11.13 -22.13 -3.50
CA VAL A 470 -10.83 -23.57 -3.47
C VAL A 470 -9.45 -23.84 -2.89
N ALA A 471 -9.28 -24.98 -2.23
CA ALA A 471 -7.96 -25.42 -1.77
C ALA A 471 -7.07 -25.82 -2.96
N LEU A 472 -5.84 -25.33 -2.98
CA LEU A 472 -4.84 -25.69 -3.98
C LEU A 472 -4.11 -26.95 -3.53
N GLN A 473 -3.83 -27.84 -4.48
CA GLN A 473 -3.16 -29.12 -4.24
C GLN A 473 -1.88 -29.20 -5.06
N ASP A 474 -0.92 -29.99 -4.58
CA ASP A 474 0.31 -30.34 -5.29
C ASP A 474 1.09 -29.14 -5.84
N LEU A 475 1.24 -28.09 -5.01
CA LEU A 475 1.93 -26.87 -5.42
C LEU A 475 3.42 -27.17 -5.63
N LEU A 476 3.89 -27.02 -6.87
CA LEU A 476 5.28 -27.19 -7.23
C LEU A 476 5.99 -25.85 -7.16
N VAL A 477 6.86 -25.71 -6.16
CA VAL A 477 7.80 -24.60 -6.02
C VAL A 477 9.09 -24.99 -6.74
N SER A 478 9.59 -24.12 -7.61
CA SER A 478 10.88 -24.27 -8.28
C SER A 478 11.69 -22.98 -8.18
N ALA A 479 12.97 -23.11 -7.86
CA ALA A 479 13.93 -22.01 -7.86
C ALA A 479 15.07 -22.35 -8.81
N THR A 480 15.29 -21.49 -9.81
CA THR A 480 16.27 -21.71 -10.88
C THR A 480 17.13 -20.47 -11.11
N SER A 481 18.43 -20.66 -11.32
CA SER A 481 19.36 -19.59 -11.70
C SER A 481 20.58 -20.19 -12.39
N SER A 482 21.34 -19.38 -13.11
CA SER A 482 22.68 -19.78 -13.55
C SER A 482 23.65 -19.94 -12.38
N LEU A 483 23.38 -19.36 -11.22
CA LEU A 483 24.29 -19.35 -10.06
C LEU A 483 24.02 -20.45 -9.03
N VAL A 484 22.82 -21.05 -9.03
CA VAL A 484 22.41 -22.08 -8.06
C VAL A 484 21.98 -23.36 -8.78
N ASN A 485 22.11 -24.50 -8.12
CA ASN A 485 21.51 -25.72 -8.63
C ASN A 485 19.99 -25.62 -8.56
N ASP A 486 19.31 -26.19 -9.56
CA ASP A 486 17.84 -26.24 -9.58
C ASP A 486 17.33 -26.99 -8.33
N THR A 487 16.49 -26.29 -7.56
CA THR A 487 15.85 -26.85 -6.35
C THR A 487 14.34 -26.77 -6.50
N SER A 488 13.65 -27.84 -6.16
CA SER A 488 12.18 -27.88 -6.14
C SER A 488 11.64 -28.46 -4.83
N LEU A 489 10.48 -27.95 -4.41
CA LEU A 489 9.71 -28.42 -3.26
C LEU A 489 8.25 -28.60 -3.68
N VAL A 490 7.59 -29.63 -3.15
CA VAL A 490 6.14 -29.82 -3.30
C VAL A 490 5.46 -29.48 -1.99
N ILE A 491 4.46 -28.61 -2.04
CA ILE A 491 3.55 -28.34 -0.92
C ILE A 491 2.24 -29.04 -1.27
N ASN A 492 1.90 -30.08 -0.49
CA ASN A 492 0.81 -30.98 -0.84
C ASN A 492 -0.54 -30.27 -0.91
N ARG A 493 -0.80 -29.32 -0.01
CA ARG A 493 -2.07 -28.60 0.09
C ARG A 493 -1.84 -27.19 0.62
N LEU A 494 -2.59 -26.23 0.07
CA LEU A 494 -2.76 -24.89 0.61
C LEU A 494 -4.27 -24.58 0.63
N GLY A 495 -4.87 -24.54 1.82
CA GLY A 495 -6.29 -24.30 2.05
C GLY A 495 -6.73 -22.88 1.70
N ILE A 496 -8.05 -22.64 1.71
CA ILE A 496 -8.64 -21.32 1.43
C ILE A 496 -8.20 -20.32 2.50
N ASN A 497 -7.73 -19.14 2.09
CA ASN A 497 -7.14 -18.10 2.95
C ASN A 497 -5.95 -18.56 3.81
N GLU A 498 -5.38 -19.74 3.52
CA GLU A 498 -4.22 -20.25 4.23
C GLU A 498 -2.96 -19.56 3.71
N GLU A 499 -2.10 -19.11 4.63
CA GLU A 499 -0.76 -18.60 4.33
C GLU A 499 0.30 -19.54 4.90
N VAL A 500 1.27 -19.92 4.06
CA VAL A 500 2.39 -20.79 4.43
C VAL A 500 3.71 -20.10 4.14
N GLY A 501 4.55 -19.99 5.16
CA GLY A 501 5.95 -19.59 5.03
C GLY A 501 6.80 -20.74 4.52
N VAL A 502 7.52 -20.50 3.41
CA VAL A 502 8.38 -21.49 2.75
C VAL A 502 9.83 -21.09 2.91
N ASN A 503 10.67 -22.06 3.28
CA ASN A 503 12.12 -21.91 3.34
C ASN A 503 12.77 -22.95 2.44
N LEU A 504 13.38 -22.50 1.34
CA LEU A 504 14.02 -23.34 0.35
C LEU A 504 15.55 -23.15 0.39
N PRO A 505 16.32 -24.17 0.78
CA PRO A 505 17.78 -24.09 0.72
C PRO A 505 18.27 -24.20 -0.73
N LEU A 506 19.04 -23.21 -1.16
CA LEU A 506 19.67 -23.12 -2.48
C LEU A 506 21.17 -23.35 -2.37
N ASN A 507 21.73 -24.20 -3.21
CA ASN A 507 23.17 -24.46 -3.24
C ASN A 507 23.82 -23.63 -4.36
N VAL A 508 24.65 -22.66 -3.98
CA VAL A 508 25.35 -21.76 -4.91
C VAL A 508 26.55 -22.47 -5.51
N SER A 509 26.55 -22.64 -6.83
CA SER A 509 27.52 -23.45 -7.58
C SER A 509 28.47 -22.63 -8.44
N LEU A 510 28.17 -21.35 -8.72
CA LEU A 510 29.00 -20.45 -9.50
C LEU A 510 29.11 -19.06 -8.86
N VAL A 511 30.25 -18.41 -9.09
CA VAL A 511 30.51 -17.04 -8.65
C VAL A 511 30.01 -16.05 -9.72
N GLY A 512 29.38 -14.96 -9.28
CA GLY A 512 28.81 -13.93 -10.14
C GLY A 512 27.55 -13.29 -9.52
N GLU A 513 26.96 -12.35 -10.25
CA GLU A 513 25.70 -11.69 -9.89
C GLU A 513 24.58 -12.15 -10.82
N GLY A 514 23.39 -12.35 -10.27
CA GLY A 514 22.25 -12.81 -11.05
C GLY A 514 20.95 -12.87 -10.27
N TYR A 515 19.86 -13.14 -10.97
CA TYR A 515 18.55 -13.34 -10.36
C TYR A 515 18.28 -14.83 -10.18
N VAL A 516 17.72 -15.18 -9.03
CA VAL A 516 17.07 -16.47 -8.80
C VAL A 516 15.60 -16.31 -9.17
N ASN A 517 15.16 -17.06 -10.17
CA ASN A 517 13.76 -17.11 -10.59
C ASN A 517 13.03 -18.12 -9.71
N VAL A 518 12.00 -17.66 -9.01
CA VAL A 518 11.11 -18.50 -8.22
C VAL A 518 9.80 -18.62 -8.96
N ILE A 519 9.41 -19.83 -9.31
CA ILE A 519 8.16 -20.14 -10.00
C ILE A 519 7.40 -21.13 -9.14
N ILE A 520 6.16 -20.79 -8.80
CA ILE A 520 5.23 -21.65 -8.09
C ILE A 520 4.07 -21.94 -9.02
N SER A 521 3.76 -23.22 -9.20
CA SER A 521 2.64 -23.68 -10.02
C SER A 521 1.73 -24.58 -9.21
N ALA A 522 0.42 -24.39 -9.35
CA ALA A 522 -0.63 -25.15 -8.67
C ALA A 522 -1.83 -25.25 -9.60
N GLY A 523 -2.14 -26.44 -10.11
CA GLY A 523 -3.20 -26.61 -11.11
C GLY A 523 -2.96 -25.75 -12.36
N ASN A 524 -3.88 -24.82 -12.64
CA ASN A 524 -3.76 -23.86 -13.74
C ASN A 524 -3.11 -22.52 -13.33
N GLN A 525 -2.84 -22.32 -12.04
CA GLN A 525 -2.21 -21.10 -11.53
C GLN A 525 -0.69 -21.20 -11.58
N SER A 526 -0.06 -20.07 -11.88
CA SER A 526 1.39 -19.91 -11.81
C SER A 526 1.73 -18.50 -11.39
N VAL A 527 2.50 -18.38 -10.30
CA VAL A 527 3.10 -17.11 -9.88
C VAL A 527 4.61 -17.19 -9.95
N SER A 528 5.24 -16.08 -10.30
CA SER A 528 6.69 -16.01 -10.39
C SER A 528 7.22 -14.72 -9.80
N SER A 529 8.37 -14.79 -9.15
CA SER A 529 9.11 -13.63 -8.70
C SER A 529 10.62 -13.85 -8.88
N GLN A 530 11.38 -12.78 -8.76
CA GLN A 530 12.83 -12.79 -8.90
C GLN A 530 13.45 -12.16 -7.66
N VAL A 531 14.51 -12.78 -7.16
CA VAL A 531 15.33 -12.23 -6.07
C VAL A 531 16.78 -12.16 -6.51
N PHE A 532 17.43 -11.04 -6.22
CA PHE A 532 18.83 -10.82 -6.59
C PHE A 532 19.76 -11.57 -5.65
N LEU A 533 20.69 -12.34 -6.22
CA LEU A 533 21.75 -13.05 -5.53
C LEU A 533 23.10 -12.54 -6.05
N GLU A 534 23.95 -12.15 -5.11
CA GLU A 534 25.35 -11.82 -5.38
C GLU A 534 26.24 -12.90 -4.76
N SER A 535 27.03 -13.57 -5.60
CA SER A 535 28.11 -14.47 -5.18
C SER A 535 29.44 -13.87 -5.62
N VAL A 536 30.33 -13.60 -4.66
CA VAL A 536 31.57 -12.84 -4.89
C VAL A 536 32.79 -13.72 -4.72
N VAL A 537 33.86 -13.44 -5.49
CA VAL A 537 35.21 -14.01 -5.26
C VAL A 537 35.82 -13.33 -4.05
N GLU A 538 36.39 -14.08 -3.09
CA GLU A 538 37.01 -13.52 -1.87
C GLU A 538 38.00 -12.36 -2.16
N PRO A 539 37.85 -11.18 -1.53
CA PRO A 539 38.89 -10.16 -1.54
C PRO A 539 39.96 -10.49 -0.49
N GLY A 540 41.22 -10.53 -0.93
CA GLY A 540 42.39 -10.92 -0.15
C GLY A 540 42.88 -9.90 0.88
N LEU A 541 44.05 -10.20 1.46
CA LEU A 541 44.75 -9.34 2.44
C LEU A 541 45.04 -7.96 1.84
N ASP A 542 44.66 -6.89 2.53
CA ASP A 542 45.05 -5.52 2.16
C ASP A 542 46.40 -5.18 2.78
N MET A 543 47.26 -4.50 2.02
CA MET A 543 48.57 -4.07 2.49
C MET A 543 48.72 -2.55 2.36
N SER A 544 49.13 -1.90 3.43
CA SER A 544 49.54 -0.50 3.46
C SER A 544 50.94 -0.37 4.04
N TYR A 545 51.66 0.68 3.64
CA TYR A 545 52.96 1.02 4.21
C TYR A 545 52.78 2.07 5.29
N ASP A 546 53.20 1.75 6.52
CA ASP A 546 53.23 2.67 7.66
C ASP A 546 54.69 2.97 8.03
N GLY A 547 55.27 3.94 7.33
CA GLY A 547 56.64 4.38 7.56
C GLY A 547 56.69 5.65 8.40
N ASP A 548 57.05 5.54 9.67
CA ASP A 548 57.50 6.68 10.47
C ASP A 548 58.96 6.98 10.07
N LEU A 549 59.17 7.96 9.18
CA LEU A 549 60.51 8.41 8.75
C LEU A 549 61.14 9.31 9.83
N GLY A 550 61.29 8.75 11.03
CA GLY A 550 61.89 9.40 12.18
C GLY A 550 63.32 8.92 12.43
N PHE A 551 64.25 9.87 12.50
CA PHE A 551 65.69 9.73 12.77
C PHE A 551 66.06 8.63 13.78
N THR A 552 66.39 7.43 13.29
CA THR A 552 67.09 6.42 14.09
C THR A 552 68.11 5.68 13.23
N THR A 553 69.16 5.17 13.86
CA THR A 553 70.32 4.51 13.23
C THR A 553 70.01 3.15 12.59
N ASP A 554 68.73 2.78 12.47
CA ASP A 554 68.27 1.49 11.94
C ASP A 554 66.86 1.64 11.32
N PRO A 555 66.75 1.97 10.00
CA PRO A 555 65.45 2.17 9.37
C PRO A 555 64.68 0.86 9.34
N SER A 556 63.68 0.74 10.21
CA SER A 556 62.81 -0.42 10.28
C SER A 556 61.60 -0.18 9.37
N PHE A 557 61.52 -0.90 8.26
CA PHE A 557 60.39 -0.81 7.33
C PHE A 557 59.23 -1.69 7.83
N PHE A 558 58.11 -1.05 8.15
CA PHE A 558 56.90 -1.76 8.56
C PHE A 558 55.86 -1.72 7.45
N ILE A 559 55.14 -2.83 7.27
CA ILE A 559 53.91 -2.85 6.51
C ILE A 559 52.77 -3.25 7.45
N GLU A 560 51.60 -2.66 7.25
CA GLU A 560 50.39 -3.11 7.88
C GLU A 560 49.65 -4.03 6.91
N VAL A 561 49.39 -5.25 7.37
CA VAL A 561 48.57 -6.20 6.64
C VAL A 561 47.23 -6.27 7.37
N THR A 562 46.19 -5.85 6.67
CA THR A 562 44.82 -5.85 7.17
C THR A 562 44.08 -7.05 6.58
N ASN A 563 43.41 -7.79 7.46
CA ASN A 563 42.41 -8.79 7.11
C ASN A 563 41.02 -8.14 7.24
N PRO A 564 40.49 -7.50 6.19
CA PRO A 564 39.27 -6.70 6.28
C PRO A 564 38.02 -7.53 6.61
N ARG A 565 38.08 -8.86 6.44
CA ARG A 565 36.93 -9.76 6.53
C ARG A 565 36.99 -10.77 7.69
N LEU A 566 38.05 -10.77 8.52
CA LEU A 566 38.19 -11.62 9.71
C LEU A 566 38.14 -13.14 9.44
N ILE A 567 38.55 -13.58 8.26
CA ILE A 567 38.63 -15.01 7.95
C ILE A 567 39.93 -15.57 8.55
N ASN A 568 39.91 -16.80 9.08
CA ASN A 568 41.10 -17.43 9.67
C ASN A 568 42.14 -17.75 8.59
N ILE A 569 43.21 -16.95 8.52
CA ILE A 569 44.34 -17.15 7.62
C ILE A 569 45.50 -17.70 8.46
N PRO A 570 45.75 -19.02 8.43
CA PRO A 570 46.71 -19.64 9.33
C PRO A 570 48.14 -19.13 9.07
N GLU A 571 48.55 -19.02 7.80
CA GLU A 571 49.83 -18.45 7.38
C GLU A 571 49.72 -17.82 5.98
N PHE A 572 50.48 -16.75 5.73
CA PHE A 572 50.72 -16.17 4.41
C PHE A 572 52.22 -15.90 4.22
N ASN A 573 52.70 -15.95 2.97
CA ASN A 573 54.08 -15.65 2.62
C ASN A 573 54.19 -14.21 2.12
N LEU A 574 55.00 -13.41 2.80
CA LEU A 574 55.36 -12.07 2.34
C LEU A 574 56.70 -12.12 1.62
N THR A 575 56.67 -11.83 0.32
CA THR A 575 57.83 -11.71 -0.55
C THR A 575 58.18 -10.24 -0.74
N ILE A 576 59.45 -9.87 -0.52
CA ILE A 576 59.96 -8.51 -0.65
C ILE A 576 60.98 -8.50 -1.78
N ILE A 577 60.71 -7.71 -2.81
CA ILE A 577 61.54 -7.59 -4.01
C ILE A 577 62.10 -6.17 -4.04
N THR A 578 63.44 -6.08 -3.97
CA THR A 578 64.21 -4.84 -4.10
C THR A 578 65.15 -4.95 -5.32
N PRO A 579 65.75 -3.85 -5.80
CA PRO A 579 66.69 -3.91 -6.92
C PRO A 579 67.89 -4.84 -6.72
N ARG A 580 68.33 -5.05 -5.47
CA ARG A 580 69.50 -5.89 -5.17
C ARG A 580 69.19 -7.26 -4.61
N GLN A 581 68.00 -7.46 -4.03
CA GLN A 581 67.67 -8.70 -3.33
C GLN A 581 66.17 -9.00 -3.35
N ASN A 582 65.84 -10.30 -3.41
CA ASN A 582 64.49 -10.82 -3.21
C ASN A 582 64.51 -11.80 -2.02
N THR A 583 63.60 -11.63 -1.06
CA THR A 583 63.43 -12.54 0.08
C THR A 583 61.96 -12.86 0.28
N SER A 584 61.63 -14.04 0.79
CA SER A 584 60.27 -14.40 1.18
C SER A 584 60.26 -14.99 2.58
N LYS A 585 59.23 -14.67 3.36
CA LYS A 585 59.07 -15.16 4.72
C LYS A 585 57.60 -15.36 5.06
N ALA A 586 57.29 -16.46 5.74
CA ALA A 586 55.95 -16.77 6.23
C ALA A 586 55.62 -15.96 7.48
N PHE A 587 54.38 -15.49 7.56
CA PHE A 587 53.78 -14.77 8.68
C PHE A 587 52.39 -15.32 8.98
N SER A 588 51.96 -15.28 10.24
CA SER A 588 50.61 -15.66 10.66
C SER A 588 49.85 -14.43 11.16
N LEU A 589 48.58 -14.29 10.79
CA LEU A 589 47.74 -13.19 11.25
C LEU A 589 47.01 -13.48 12.57
N GLY A 590 46.84 -14.76 12.94
CA GLY A 590 46.00 -15.15 14.08
C GLY A 590 44.57 -14.58 13.95
N ASP A 591 43.91 -14.30 15.09
CA ASP A 591 42.55 -13.71 15.13
C ASP A 591 42.54 -12.17 14.98
N ASN A 592 43.68 -11.53 14.72
CA ASN A 592 43.80 -10.08 14.66
C ASN A 592 43.37 -9.52 13.30
N ARG A 593 42.58 -8.42 13.31
CA ARG A 593 42.16 -7.72 12.07
C ARG A 593 43.32 -7.05 11.32
N VAL A 594 44.34 -6.59 12.03
CA VAL A 594 45.47 -5.85 11.46
C VAL A 594 46.72 -6.31 12.18
N ASN A 595 47.77 -6.65 11.43
CA ASN A 595 49.11 -6.86 11.99
C ASN A 595 50.12 -5.93 11.32
N ARG A 596 50.89 -5.25 12.16
CA ARG A 596 52.04 -4.45 11.74
C ARG A 596 53.28 -5.33 11.72
N ILE A 597 53.83 -5.56 10.54
CA ILE A 597 54.93 -6.50 10.29
C ILE A 597 56.22 -5.73 10.06
N ASN A 598 57.23 -6.01 10.89
CA ASN A 598 58.60 -5.56 10.58
C ASN A 598 59.14 -6.44 9.46
N THR A 599 59.35 -5.83 8.30
CA THR A 599 59.84 -6.52 7.11
C THR A 599 61.31 -6.93 7.22
N GLY A 600 62.07 -6.26 8.10
CA GLY A 600 63.44 -6.62 8.47
C GLY A 600 64.48 -6.49 7.35
N PHE A 601 64.14 -5.91 6.19
CA PHE A 601 65.13 -5.68 5.15
C PHE A 601 65.93 -4.40 5.43
N PRO A 602 67.28 -4.45 5.34
CA PRO A 602 68.12 -3.30 5.59
C PRO A 602 68.21 -2.36 4.38
N GLU A 603 68.56 -1.10 4.62
CA GLU A 603 68.80 -0.08 3.57
C GLU A 603 69.86 -0.51 2.53
N SER A 604 70.78 -1.42 2.90
CA SER A 604 71.81 -1.92 1.99
C SER A 604 71.25 -2.63 0.74
N TRP A 605 70.00 -3.08 0.79
CA TRP A 605 69.30 -3.73 -0.32
C TRP A 605 68.81 -2.74 -1.39
N LEU A 606 68.90 -1.43 -1.13
CA LEU A 606 68.54 -0.38 -2.07
C LEU A 606 69.79 0.14 -2.81
N GLU A 607 69.62 0.60 -4.04
CA GLU A 607 70.63 1.36 -4.79
C GLU A 607 70.59 2.84 -4.41
N VAL A 608 71.68 3.57 -4.65
CA VAL A 608 71.69 5.04 -4.46
C VAL A 608 70.89 5.66 -5.61
N GLY A 609 69.85 6.43 -5.29
CA GLY A 609 68.86 6.96 -6.23
C GLY A 609 67.44 6.47 -5.93
N ASP A 610 66.57 6.54 -6.93
CA ASP A 610 65.18 6.06 -6.81
C ASP A 610 65.12 4.53 -6.90
N ASN A 611 64.37 3.90 -5.99
CA ASN A 611 64.17 2.46 -5.95
C ASN A 611 62.68 2.16 -5.92
N VAL A 612 62.28 1.11 -6.65
CA VAL A 612 60.94 0.54 -6.58
C VAL A 612 61.04 -0.74 -5.74
N VAL A 613 60.33 -0.78 -4.61
CA VAL A 613 60.25 -1.96 -3.76
C VAL A 613 58.85 -2.54 -3.83
N MET A 614 58.76 -3.84 -4.11
CA MET A 614 57.49 -4.56 -4.19
C MET A 614 57.37 -5.52 -3.02
N PHE A 615 56.24 -5.45 -2.32
CA PHE A 615 55.81 -6.38 -1.31
C PHE A 615 54.68 -7.21 -1.90
N LYS A 616 54.81 -8.54 -1.87
CA LYS A 616 53.79 -9.47 -2.37
C LYS A 616 53.39 -10.40 -1.23
N ALA A 617 52.12 -10.41 -0.87
CA ALA A 617 51.56 -11.33 0.10
C ALA A 617 50.80 -12.44 -0.63
N ASP A 618 51.25 -13.69 -0.46
CA ASP A 618 50.65 -14.88 -1.03
C ASP A 618 50.09 -15.78 0.08
N TYR A 619 48.82 -16.18 -0.01
CA TYR A 619 48.27 -17.18 0.92
C TYR A 619 47.40 -18.18 0.18
N THR A 620 47.25 -19.36 0.79
CA THR A 620 46.36 -20.41 0.27
C THR A 620 45.23 -20.62 1.27
N ASP A 621 43.99 -20.58 0.80
CA ASP A 621 42.82 -20.79 1.64
C ASP A 621 42.65 -22.27 2.03
N SER A 622 41.63 -22.57 2.83
CA SER A 622 41.30 -23.94 3.24
C SER A 622 40.87 -24.87 2.09
N HIS A 623 40.61 -24.32 0.89
CA HIS A 623 40.22 -25.07 -0.30
C HIS A 623 41.38 -25.27 -1.29
N GLY A 624 42.57 -24.73 -0.99
CA GLY A 624 43.77 -24.90 -1.82
C GLY A 624 43.94 -23.84 -2.91
N THR A 625 43.17 -22.76 -2.87
CA THR A 625 43.24 -21.66 -3.85
C THR A 625 44.29 -20.63 -3.41
N LEU A 626 45.22 -20.27 -4.31
CA LEU A 626 46.27 -19.29 -4.05
C LEU A 626 45.77 -17.87 -4.35
N PHE A 627 45.84 -16.99 -3.36
CA PHE A 627 45.55 -15.57 -3.47
C PHE A 627 46.84 -14.76 -3.30
N SER A 628 46.97 -13.70 -4.09
CA SER A 628 48.14 -12.80 -4.08
C SER A 628 47.68 -11.36 -4.04
N ASN A 629 48.28 -10.55 -3.17
CA ASN A 629 48.17 -9.09 -3.24
C ASN A 629 49.57 -8.45 -3.29
N GLU A 630 49.70 -7.32 -3.98
CA GLU A 630 50.98 -6.65 -4.21
C GLU A 630 50.88 -5.16 -3.84
N LEU A 631 51.87 -4.69 -3.09
CA LEU A 631 52.06 -3.29 -2.74
C LEU A 631 53.42 -2.84 -3.28
N THR A 632 53.43 -1.81 -4.13
CA THR A 632 54.67 -1.22 -4.61
C THR A 632 54.91 0.13 -3.92
N VAL A 633 56.12 0.32 -3.38
CA VAL A 633 56.54 1.53 -2.67
C VAL A 633 57.79 2.08 -3.34
N ASN A 634 57.75 3.36 -3.72
CA ASN A 634 58.92 4.06 -4.26
C ASN A 634 59.72 4.65 -3.10
N LEU A 635 60.98 4.24 -2.99
CA LEU A 635 61.91 4.67 -1.94
C LEU A 635 63.14 5.32 -2.59
N LYS A 636 63.48 6.55 -2.21
CA LYS A 636 64.68 7.22 -2.70
C LYS A 636 65.79 7.16 -1.67
N ARG A 637 66.98 6.71 -2.06
CA ARG A 637 68.19 6.62 -1.22
C ARG A 637 69.26 7.59 -1.69
N GLU A 638 69.47 8.70 -0.97
CA GLU A 638 70.50 9.69 -1.30
C GLU A 638 71.68 9.61 -0.33
N GLY A 639 72.70 8.81 -0.66
CA GLY A 639 74.06 8.88 -0.07
C GLY A 639 74.20 8.96 1.46
N GLY A 640 73.13 8.70 2.23
CA GLY A 640 73.00 9.01 3.65
C GLY A 640 71.59 9.33 4.18
N TRP A 641 70.55 9.56 3.35
CA TRP A 641 69.16 9.79 3.80
C TRP A 641 68.10 9.22 2.84
N LEU A 642 66.89 8.94 3.35
CA LEU A 642 65.78 8.28 2.64
C LEU A 642 64.55 9.21 2.56
N GLU A 643 64.04 9.48 1.35
CA GLU A 643 62.80 10.25 1.11
C GLU A 643 61.80 9.34 0.36
N VAL A 644 60.53 9.32 0.79
CA VAL A 644 59.48 8.44 0.24
C VAL A 644 58.44 9.28 -0.49
N ILE A 645 58.23 8.99 -1.78
CA ILE A 645 57.16 9.60 -2.59
C ILE A 645 56.18 8.49 -2.93
N VAL A 646 54.98 8.54 -2.36
CA VAL A 646 53.91 7.58 -2.62
C VAL A 646 52.99 8.13 -3.71
N ASP A 647 53.04 7.55 -4.90
CA ASP A 647 52.05 7.77 -5.95
C ASP A 647 50.96 6.70 -5.86
N PHE A 648 49.71 7.10 -5.60
CA PHE A 648 48.54 6.24 -5.74
C PHE A 648 47.82 6.55 -7.06
N ILE A 649 47.71 5.55 -7.94
CA ILE A 649 46.67 5.50 -8.97
C ILE A 649 45.76 4.29 -8.70
N SER A 650 44.46 4.59 -8.58
CA SER A 650 43.23 3.78 -8.53
C SER A 650 42.48 4.16 -7.25
N GLY A 651 41.17 4.42 -7.21
CA GLY A 651 40.08 4.07 -8.10
C GLY A 651 38.90 3.71 -7.18
N PHE A 652 37.93 4.63 -7.04
CA PHE A 652 36.55 4.39 -6.57
C PHE A 652 36.25 4.30 -5.04
N PHE A 653 35.32 5.19 -4.62
CA PHE A 653 34.33 5.13 -3.53
C PHE A 653 34.68 4.46 -2.19
N GLN A 654 34.61 5.23 -1.08
CA GLN A 654 33.63 5.07 0.01
C GLN A 654 33.98 5.96 1.22
N SER A 655 33.54 7.22 1.26
CA SER A 655 33.58 8.06 2.50
C SER A 655 32.71 9.35 2.43
N ILE A 656 31.56 9.31 1.75
CA ILE A 656 30.50 10.35 1.92
C ILE A 656 29.30 9.71 2.61
N LEU A 657 29.50 9.11 3.79
CA LEU A 657 28.39 8.57 4.59
C LEU A 657 28.56 8.71 6.11
N ASN A 658 29.44 9.61 6.57
CA ASN A 658 29.58 9.92 8.00
C ASN A 658 29.50 11.42 8.33
N LEU A 659 28.89 12.24 7.45
CA LEU A 659 28.69 13.66 7.73
C LEU A 659 27.23 14.13 7.70
N PHE A 660 26.29 13.20 7.76
CA PHE A 660 24.89 13.49 8.14
C PHE A 660 24.37 12.38 9.06
N LYS A 661 24.83 12.42 10.31
CA LYS A 661 24.03 12.05 11.47
C LYS A 661 23.48 13.34 12.07
#